data_AF-A0A5C7HX84-F1
#
_entry.id   AF-A0A5C7HX84-F1
#
_cell.length_a   1.000
_cell.length_b   1.000
_cell.length_c   1.000
_cell.angle_alpha   90.00
_cell.angle_beta   90.00
_cell.angle_gamma   90.00
#
_symmetry.space_group_name_H-M   'P 1'
#
loop_
_entity.id
_entity.type
_entity.pdbx_description
1 polymer ?
#
loop_
_entity_poly.entity_id
_entity_poly.type
_entity_poly.pdbx_seq_one_letter_code
_entity_poly.pdbx_strand_id
1 'polypeptide(L)'
;MIQDCKSLPVNCSSHQQEKEGNLEEENGTEGAAINGNINCDIGHCDTEHRCITEYQEMNCPISSGMEFCDKANSVNTIVQEIHRLVESCEVEVQVNFQEEEPACLQPDTAIGPSLGLEIGGLENKFEGNSGHLFGLANQGSRGKSGFHRRIRGDSIRSESEGSSRDLIEVRNRKRKSDQVVQDGCERSRKAKRMEEVFVDGPSDSVGGSEFNPAVVVTAVMASTSLKLFLTLLCTIFFFSTTFALNISSTNTSSLDTKISAIKNFCHGTPHPDACFNSLKLSISINISPKIIDYLLQTLQFAISEAGKLTNLFFSSNIVEKQRGTIQDCIELHQITLSSLQRSVSKISESDSRKLADARAYLSAALTNKNTCLEGLDSASGSLKPTLVNSLIATYMHVSNSLSMLSRPNPSPSPSPKKINNKNRRLLGLFPKWLSRKDRRILQTSAEEYDPTEVLTVAADGTGNFTTITDAINFAPNNSYDRIIIYVKEGVYEENVEIPTSKTNIVLLGDGSDLTVITGNRSVADAWTTFRSATLAVSGDGFLARDLTVENSAGPEKHQAVALRVNADLTAMYRCSFYGFQDTLYVHSFRQFYRECDIYGTIDYIFGNAAVVIQASNILSRLPMPGQFTVITAQSRDTPNEDTGISIQNCSILATDDLYSNFSSVKSYLGRPWRVYSRTVFLESYIDDFIDQTGWTEWSDGDLGLDTLYYGEYDNYGPGSDTGNRVTWPGYHVMEYDDAYNFTVSEFITGEEWLDSTAFPYDGGI
;
A
#
# COMPACT_ATOMS: atom_id res chain seq x y z
N MET A 1 -11.10 42.74 30.63
CA MET A 1 -11.93 43.82 30.07
C MET A 1 -13.26 43.21 29.65
N ILE A 2 -14.33 43.81 30.15
CA ILE A 2 -15.77 43.72 29.80
C ILE A 2 -15.91 43.78 28.24
N GLN A 3 -16.79 43.08 27.50
CA GLN A 3 -18.25 42.98 27.59
C GLN A 3 -18.84 41.95 26.60
N ASP A 4 -20.11 41.62 26.85
CA ASP A 4 -20.98 40.58 26.29
C ASP A 4 -21.41 40.63 24.81
N CYS A 5 -21.87 39.43 24.42
CA CYS A 5 -22.83 39.02 23.39
C CYS A 5 -23.76 40.09 22.78
N LYS A 6 -24.06 39.91 21.49
CA LYS A 6 -25.43 40.00 20.97
C LYS A 6 -25.65 39.19 19.69
N SER A 7 -26.89 38.74 19.60
CA SER A 7 -27.47 37.66 18.82
C SER A 7 -28.27 38.17 17.60
N LEU A 8 -28.47 37.27 16.62
CA LEU A 8 -29.56 37.19 15.62
C LEU A 8 -29.57 38.22 14.46
N PRO A 9 -30.34 38.05 13.36
CA PRO A 9 -30.90 36.83 12.73
C PRO A 9 -30.74 36.80 11.17
N VAL A 10 -31.15 35.68 10.57
CA VAL A 10 -31.51 35.52 9.15
C VAL A 10 -32.92 36.12 8.92
N ASN A 11 -33.10 36.99 7.92
CA ASN A 11 -34.27 36.94 7.03
C ASN A 11 -34.11 37.74 5.73
N CYS A 12 -34.77 37.22 4.69
CA CYS A 12 -34.84 37.70 3.32
C CYS A 12 -35.43 39.10 3.14
N SER A 13 -35.01 39.81 2.09
CA SER A 13 -35.93 40.68 1.33
C SER A 13 -35.45 40.91 -0.11
N SER A 14 -36.38 40.63 -1.01
CA SER A 14 -36.51 41.03 -2.41
C SER A 14 -36.19 42.50 -2.73
N HIS A 15 -35.68 42.74 -3.95
CA HIS A 15 -36.00 43.96 -4.69
C HIS A 15 -36.10 43.67 -6.21
N GLN A 16 -37.32 43.79 -6.75
CA GLN A 16 -37.60 44.27 -8.11
C GLN A 16 -37.15 45.76 -8.19
N GLN A 17 -36.87 46.41 -9.32
CA GLN A 17 -37.61 46.45 -10.59
C GLN A 17 -36.88 47.38 -11.61
N GLU A 18 -37.39 47.38 -12.86
CA GLU A 18 -37.29 48.39 -13.95
C GLU A 18 -36.34 48.04 -15.12
N LYS A 19 -36.86 47.57 -16.27
CA LYS A 19 -37.49 48.28 -17.44
C LYS A 19 -36.40 48.63 -18.48
N GLU A 20 -36.53 48.49 -19.81
CA GLU A 20 -37.64 48.65 -20.78
C GLU A 20 -37.44 47.61 -21.93
N GLY A 21 -38.50 47.01 -22.52
CA GLY A 21 -39.16 47.44 -23.77
C GLY A 21 -38.39 46.92 -25.01
N ASN A 22 -38.91 46.36 -26.09
CA ASN A 22 -40.20 46.27 -26.79
C ASN A 22 -39.82 45.47 -28.09
N LEU A 23 -40.51 44.50 -28.69
CA LEU A 23 -41.79 44.52 -29.42
C LEU A 23 -41.87 43.21 -30.25
N GLU A 24 -43.09 42.73 -30.47
CA GLU A 24 -43.61 42.11 -31.72
C GLU A 24 -43.04 40.74 -32.19
N GLU A 25 -43.82 39.76 -32.66
CA GLU A 25 -45.26 39.56 -32.82
C GLU A 25 -45.47 38.14 -33.36
N GLU A 26 -46.66 37.58 -33.11
CA GLU A 26 -47.38 36.60 -33.96
C GLU A 26 -46.85 35.14 -34.05
N ASN A 27 -47.68 34.08 -34.05
CA ASN A 27 -49.14 33.97 -34.08
C ASN A 27 -49.56 32.52 -33.75
N GLY A 28 -50.77 32.38 -33.19
CA GLY A 28 -51.68 31.27 -33.48
C GLY A 28 -51.82 30.20 -32.38
N THR A 29 -52.68 30.37 -31.37
CA THR A 29 -54.15 30.09 -31.35
C THR A 29 -54.48 28.58 -31.23
N GLU A 30 -55.46 28.12 -30.44
CA GLU A 30 -56.35 28.72 -29.43
C GLU A 30 -57.07 27.59 -28.69
N GLY A 31 -57.29 27.79 -27.39
CA GLY A 31 -58.60 27.62 -26.75
C GLY A 31 -58.84 26.33 -25.93
N ALA A 32 -59.50 26.37 -24.78
CA ALA A 32 -59.88 27.45 -23.87
C ALA A 32 -60.50 26.81 -22.60
N ALA A 33 -60.13 27.36 -21.43
CA ALA A 33 -60.97 27.57 -20.23
C ALA A 33 -61.47 26.31 -19.45
N ILE A 34 -61.77 26.28 -18.15
CA ILE A 34 -62.27 27.26 -17.16
C ILE A 34 -61.83 26.81 -15.73
N ASN A 35 -61.66 27.79 -14.85
CA ASN A 35 -61.49 27.77 -13.37
C ASN A 35 -62.32 26.75 -12.55
N GLY A 36 -61.81 26.43 -11.35
CA GLY A 36 -62.67 26.23 -10.17
C GLY A 36 -62.11 25.39 -9.02
N ASN A 37 -61.59 26.05 -7.98
CA ASN A 37 -61.36 25.47 -6.64
C ASN A 37 -62.68 25.06 -5.98
N ILE A 38 -62.73 23.89 -5.34
CA ILE A 38 -63.64 23.60 -4.21
C ILE A 38 -62.91 22.76 -3.17
N ASN A 39 -62.90 23.28 -1.94
CA ASN A 39 -62.53 22.65 -0.68
C ASN A 39 -63.79 22.02 -0.06
N CYS A 40 -63.69 20.86 0.62
CA CYS A 40 -64.65 20.38 1.63
C CYS A 40 -64.07 19.19 2.44
N ASP A 41 -63.36 19.50 3.52
CA ASP A 41 -63.61 19.17 4.94
C ASP A 41 -64.55 18.02 5.39
N ILE A 42 -64.18 17.45 6.57
CA ILE A 42 -64.96 16.76 7.65
C ILE A 42 -64.94 15.20 7.73
N GLY A 43 -64.55 14.68 8.91
CA GLY A 43 -65.03 13.39 9.46
C GLY A 43 -64.22 12.79 10.62
N HIS A 44 -64.86 12.51 11.76
CA HIS A 44 -64.32 12.31 13.11
C HIS A 44 -63.89 10.88 13.54
N CYS A 45 -63.23 10.85 14.71
CA CYS A 45 -62.81 9.74 15.59
C CYS A 45 -63.84 8.62 15.87
N ASP A 46 -63.35 7.43 16.27
CA ASP A 46 -63.67 6.86 17.60
C ASP A 46 -62.72 5.72 18.05
N THR A 47 -62.67 5.58 19.37
CA THR A 47 -61.75 4.85 20.27
C THR A 47 -62.24 3.46 20.73
N GLU A 48 -61.37 2.79 21.53
CA GLU A 48 -61.60 1.68 22.52
C GLU A 48 -61.11 0.27 22.10
N HIS A 49 -60.37 -0.54 22.88
CA HIS A 49 -60.39 -0.81 24.33
C HIS A 49 -59.10 -1.49 24.89
N ARG A 50 -59.07 -1.68 26.23
CA ARG A 50 -57.97 -1.94 27.20
C ARG A 50 -57.38 -3.38 27.33
N CYS A 51 -56.23 -3.39 28.02
CA CYS A 51 -55.39 -4.42 28.65
C CYS A 51 -56.04 -5.61 29.40
N ILE A 52 -55.30 -6.74 29.57
CA ILE A 52 -54.81 -7.37 30.84
C ILE A 52 -54.41 -8.88 30.67
N THR A 53 -53.15 -9.19 31.01
CA THR A 53 -52.44 -10.40 31.56
C THR A 53 -52.75 -11.90 31.29
N GLU A 54 -51.63 -12.63 31.12
CA GLU A 54 -51.17 -13.91 31.74
C GLU A 54 -51.41 -15.32 31.12
N TYR A 55 -50.27 -16.01 30.89
CA TYR A 55 -49.86 -17.44 31.05
C TYR A 55 -50.70 -18.62 30.51
N GLN A 56 -50.07 -19.47 29.67
CA GLN A 56 -49.59 -20.82 30.07
C GLN A 56 -48.70 -21.53 29.02
N GLU A 57 -47.71 -22.27 29.54
CA GLU A 57 -46.61 -23.01 28.91
C GLU A 57 -47.00 -24.40 28.35
N MET A 58 -46.16 -24.96 27.46
CA MET A 58 -45.75 -26.39 27.53
C MET A 58 -44.28 -26.60 27.07
N ASN A 59 -43.62 -27.48 27.82
CA ASN A 59 -42.19 -27.76 28.00
C ASN A 59 -41.46 -28.60 26.92
N CYS A 60 -40.12 -28.44 26.84
CA CYS A 60 -39.09 -29.50 27.03
C CYS A 60 -37.63 -28.94 27.09
N PRO A 61 -36.61 -29.65 27.65
CA PRO A 61 -35.83 -29.14 28.79
C PRO A 61 -34.31 -28.85 28.58
N ILE A 62 -33.85 -27.81 29.29
CA ILE A 62 -32.69 -27.61 30.18
C ILE A 62 -31.44 -28.54 30.08
N SER A 63 -30.27 -27.91 29.84
CA SER A 63 -29.08 -27.86 30.74
C SER A 63 -28.02 -26.97 30.06
N SER A 64 -27.29 -26.01 30.64
CA SER A 64 -27.06 -25.53 32.00
C SER A 64 -26.16 -24.28 31.86
N GLY A 65 -26.41 -23.20 32.62
CA GLY A 65 -25.41 -22.15 32.87
C GLY A 65 -25.72 -20.74 32.36
N MET A 66 -26.76 -20.09 32.88
CA MET A 66 -26.84 -18.63 32.93
C MET A 66 -27.16 -18.22 34.36
N GLU A 67 -26.12 -17.83 35.09
CA GLU A 67 -26.21 -16.92 36.23
C GLU A 67 -24.96 -16.07 36.16
N PHE A 68 -25.10 -14.83 35.70
CA PHE A 68 -24.28 -13.63 35.96
C PHE A 68 -24.52 -12.58 34.85
N CYS A 69 -25.77 -12.16 34.69
CA CYS A 69 -26.09 -10.84 34.12
C CYS A 69 -26.98 -10.11 35.11
N ASP A 70 -26.34 -9.56 36.15
CA ASP A 70 -26.82 -8.33 36.79
C ASP A 70 -25.72 -7.80 37.73
N LYS A 71 -24.75 -7.10 37.12
CA LYS A 71 -23.95 -5.98 37.67
C LYS A 71 -22.70 -5.75 36.79
N ALA A 72 -22.75 -4.75 35.90
CA ALA A 72 -21.64 -3.82 35.62
C ALA A 72 -22.02 -2.87 34.48
N ASN A 73 -22.50 -1.68 34.84
CA ASN A 73 -22.40 -0.50 33.98
C ASN A 73 -20.98 0.04 34.11
N SER A 74 -20.08 -0.29 33.16
CA SER A 74 -18.92 0.51 32.73
C SER A 74 -17.87 -0.38 32.05
N VAL A 75 -17.36 0.07 30.89
CA VAL A 75 -16.24 -0.52 30.14
C VAL A 75 -14.96 -0.66 31.00
N ASN A 76 -14.82 0.14 32.07
CA ASN A 76 -13.67 0.06 32.97
C ASN A 76 -13.63 -1.23 33.83
N THR A 77 -14.76 -1.91 34.03
CA THR A 77 -14.80 -3.15 34.82
C THR A 77 -14.27 -4.34 34.00
N ILE A 78 -14.47 -4.32 32.68
CA ILE A 78 -13.97 -5.38 31.77
C ILE A 78 -12.45 -5.30 31.64
N VAL A 79 -11.88 -4.09 31.58
CA VAL A 79 -10.43 -3.90 31.48
C VAL A 79 -9.71 -4.30 32.77
N GLN A 80 -10.33 -4.09 33.94
CA GLN A 80 -9.76 -4.53 35.21
C GLN A 80 -9.83 -6.05 35.40
N GLU A 81 -10.88 -6.72 34.92
CA GLU A 81 -10.99 -8.18 35.00
C GLU A 81 -10.03 -8.90 34.03
N ILE A 82 -9.79 -8.31 32.85
CA ILE A 82 -8.75 -8.79 31.91
C ILE A 82 -7.35 -8.64 32.52
N HIS A 83 -7.06 -7.52 33.19
CA HIS A 83 -5.78 -7.34 33.90
C HIS A 83 -5.61 -8.36 35.04
N ARG A 84 -6.70 -8.70 35.73
CA ARG A 84 -6.70 -9.69 36.82
C ARG A 84 -6.55 -11.14 36.34
N LEU A 85 -7.06 -11.45 35.14
CA LEU A 85 -6.91 -12.78 34.52
C LEU A 85 -5.50 -13.01 33.99
N VAL A 86 -4.82 -11.96 33.51
CA VAL A 86 -3.41 -12.02 33.05
C VAL A 86 -2.42 -12.24 34.21
N GLU A 87 -2.74 -11.77 35.42
CA GLU A 87 -1.91 -12.02 36.63
C GLU A 87 -2.16 -13.39 37.30
N SER A 88 -3.11 -14.20 36.81
CA SER A 88 -3.48 -15.50 37.41
C SER A 88 -2.96 -16.74 36.67
N CYS A 89 -2.21 -16.54 35.57
CA CYS A 89 -1.57 -17.63 34.81
C CYS A 89 -0.03 -17.61 35.01
N GLU A 90 0.41 -17.77 36.26
CA GLU A 90 1.72 -18.34 36.57
C GLU A 90 1.47 -19.67 37.30
N VAL A 91 1.77 -20.78 36.64
CA VAL A 91 1.93 -22.08 37.30
C VAL A 91 3.37 -22.52 37.10
N GLU A 92 4.09 -22.58 38.22
CA GLU A 92 5.39 -23.22 38.38
C GLU A 92 5.34 -24.69 37.93
N VAL A 93 6.27 -25.07 37.05
CA VAL A 93 6.72 -26.46 36.94
C VAL A 93 8.19 -26.49 37.33
N GLN A 94 8.47 -26.97 38.55
CA GLN A 94 9.80 -27.36 38.96
C GLN A 94 10.21 -28.65 38.25
N VAL A 95 11.33 -28.62 37.51
CA VAL A 95 12.13 -29.82 37.23
C VAL A 95 13.60 -29.49 37.43
N ASN A 96 14.24 -30.23 38.34
CA ASN A 96 15.65 -30.12 38.68
C ASN A 96 16.53 -30.92 37.69
N PHE A 97 17.76 -30.44 37.52
CA PHE A 97 18.85 -30.82 36.61
C PHE A 97 19.18 -32.30 36.42
N GLN A 98 19.53 -32.68 35.18
CA GLN A 98 20.74 -33.45 34.84
C GLN A 98 21.20 -33.10 33.40
N GLU A 99 22.40 -32.54 33.27
CA GLU A 99 23.13 -32.44 32.02
C GLU A 99 23.80 -33.79 31.73
N GLU A 100 23.47 -34.42 30.60
CA GLU A 100 24.25 -35.51 30.02
C GLU A 100 24.62 -35.16 28.56
N GLU A 101 25.92 -35.13 28.29
CA GLU A 101 26.52 -34.99 26.96
C GLU A 101 26.19 -36.17 26.04
N PRO A 102 25.96 -35.98 24.73
CA PRO A 102 26.09 -37.08 23.78
C PRO A 102 27.53 -37.21 23.29
N ALA A 103 28.18 -38.28 23.75
CA ALA A 103 29.48 -38.75 23.33
C ALA A 103 29.57 -39.02 21.81
N CYS A 104 30.69 -38.60 21.22
CA CYS A 104 31.16 -39.08 19.92
C CYS A 104 31.86 -40.44 20.10
N LEU A 105 31.31 -41.51 19.54
CA LEU A 105 32.01 -42.78 19.33
C LEU A 105 32.07 -43.08 17.82
N GLN A 106 33.29 -43.26 17.31
CA GLN A 106 33.56 -43.96 16.05
C GLN A 106 34.28 -45.31 16.35
N PRO A 107 34.70 -46.10 15.34
CA PRO A 107 33.96 -47.22 14.77
C PRO A 107 34.72 -48.55 14.99
N ASP A 108 34.12 -49.72 14.77
CA ASP A 108 34.96 -50.87 14.36
C ASP A 108 34.25 -52.03 13.63
N THR A 109 34.84 -52.34 12.48
CA THR A 109 35.15 -53.64 11.84
C THR A 109 34.11 -54.78 11.66
N ALA A 110 33.85 -55.04 10.36
CA ALA A 110 33.88 -56.32 9.62
C ALA A 110 33.20 -57.60 10.18
N ILE A 111 32.42 -58.26 9.31
CA ILE A 111 32.50 -59.69 8.86
C ILE A 111 31.17 -60.07 8.17
N GLY A 112 31.23 -60.51 6.90
CA GLY A 112 30.15 -61.30 6.28
C GLY A 112 30.28 -62.79 6.65
N PRO A 113 29.28 -63.67 6.44
CA PRO A 113 29.04 -64.15 5.07
C PRO A 113 27.62 -64.65 4.70
N SER A 114 27.35 -64.66 3.39
CA SER A 114 26.71 -65.73 2.54
C SER A 114 25.31 -66.34 2.77
N LEU A 115 24.66 -66.62 1.62
CA LEU A 115 23.59 -67.61 1.26
C LEU A 115 22.13 -67.19 1.56
N GLY A 116 21.12 -67.36 0.71
CA GLY A 116 20.88 -67.96 -0.62
C GLY A 116 19.49 -67.49 -1.15
N LEU A 117 19.21 -67.49 -2.48
CA LEU A 117 18.32 -68.46 -3.20
C LEU A 117 16.93 -68.62 -2.53
N GLU A 118 15.74 -68.41 -3.12
CA GLU A 118 15.12 -68.66 -4.45
C GLU A 118 13.84 -67.78 -4.60
N ILE A 119 13.48 -67.24 -5.78
CA ILE A 119 12.59 -67.76 -6.85
C ILE A 119 11.12 -68.04 -6.46
N GLY A 120 10.20 -67.40 -7.21
CA GLY A 120 8.77 -67.73 -7.38
C GLY A 120 7.94 -66.44 -7.50
N GLY A 121 7.49 -65.95 -8.65
CA GLY A 121 7.05 -66.63 -9.87
C GLY A 121 5.53 -66.85 -9.79
N LEU A 122 4.73 -65.98 -10.41
CA LEU A 122 3.41 -66.29 -10.97
C LEU A 122 2.90 -65.12 -11.82
N GLU A 123 3.04 -65.30 -13.13
CA GLU A 123 2.25 -64.64 -14.17
C GLU A 123 0.78 -65.13 -14.09
N ASN A 124 -0.16 -64.28 -14.51
CA ASN A 124 -1.25 -64.73 -15.38
C ASN A 124 -1.84 -63.56 -16.18
N LYS A 125 -1.72 -63.69 -17.50
CA LYS A 125 -2.47 -62.99 -18.55
C LYS A 125 -3.95 -63.40 -18.51
N PHE A 126 -4.83 -62.50 -18.95
CA PHE A 126 -5.94 -62.87 -19.85
C PHE A 126 -6.16 -61.76 -20.89
N GLU A 127 -6.21 -62.19 -22.15
CA GLU A 127 -6.45 -61.41 -23.37
C GLU A 127 -7.95 -61.34 -23.72
N GLY A 128 -8.36 -60.23 -24.36
CA GLY A 128 -9.17 -60.22 -25.58
C GLY A 128 -10.71 -60.31 -25.48
N ASN A 129 -11.41 -59.28 -25.96
CA ASN A 129 -12.14 -59.37 -27.25
C ASN A 129 -12.72 -58.04 -27.75
N SER A 130 -12.72 -57.92 -29.08
CA SER A 130 -13.20 -56.87 -29.97
C SER A 130 -14.70 -56.93 -30.29
N GLY A 131 -15.31 -55.81 -30.74
CA GLY A 131 -16.60 -55.84 -31.46
C GLY A 131 -17.18 -54.48 -31.85
N HIS A 132 -17.19 -54.21 -33.17
CA HIS A 132 -17.81 -53.10 -33.92
C HIS A 132 -19.33 -52.86 -33.70
N LEU A 133 -19.82 -51.61 -33.93
CA LEU A 133 -20.82 -51.31 -34.97
C LEU A 133 -21.00 -49.78 -35.26
N PHE A 134 -21.39 -49.51 -36.53
CA PHE A 134 -21.74 -48.26 -37.26
C PHE A 134 -22.71 -47.31 -36.51
N GLY A 135 -22.82 -45.99 -36.73
CA GLY A 135 -22.54 -45.14 -37.89
C GLY A 135 -23.85 -44.56 -38.44
N LEU A 136 -24.07 -43.23 -38.41
CA LEU A 136 -24.96 -42.49 -39.33
C LEU A 136 -24.62 -40.99 -39.35
N ALA A 137 -24.65 -40.44 -40.56
CA ALA A 137 -24.26 -39.09 -40.96
C ALA A 137 -25.45 -38.13 -41.04
N ASN A 138 -25.19 -36.81 -40.98
CA ASN A 138 -25.86 -35.87 -41.89
C ASN A 138 -25.05 -34.60 -42.17
N GLN A 139 -25.26 -34.09 -43.38
CA GLN A 139 -24.49 -33.10 -44.13
C GLN A 139 -24.86 -31.64 -43.84
N GLY A 140 -23.96 -30.70 -44.16
CA GLY A 140 -24.30 -29.26 -44.25
C GLY A 140 -23.13 -28.29 -44.56
N SER A 141 -22.63 -28.32 -45.80
CA SER A 141 -22.10 -27.19 -46.62
C SER A 141 -21.46 -25.94 -45.95
N ARG A 142 -20.14 -25.73 -46.12
CA ARG A 142 -19.44 -24.83 -47.09
C ARG A 142 -19.24 -23.36 -46.66
N GLY A 143 -17.96 -22.99 -46.50
CA GLY A 143 -17.43 -21.63 -46.65
C GLY A 143 -15.90 -21.64 -46.60
N LYS A 144 -15.24 -21.50 -47.77
CA LYS A 144 -13.78 -21.52 -47.94
C LYS A 144 -13.18 -20.14 -47.73
N SER A 145 -12.06 -20.04 -47.01
CA SER A 145 -10.95 -19.17 -47.39
C SER A 145 -9.63 -19.84 -46.97
N GLY A 146 -8.70 -19.93 -47.91
CA GLY A 146 -7.43 -20.64 -47.75
C GLY A 146 -6.30 -19.68 -47.46
N PHE A 147 -5.38 -20.10 -46.60
CA PHE A 147 -4.00 -19.62 -46.61
C PHE A 147 -3.06 -20.81 -46.44
N HIS A 148 -2.26 -21.04 -47.48
CA HIS A 148 -1.16 -22.00 -47.51
C HIS A 148 -0.01 -21.51 -46.61
N ARG A 149 0.49 -22.35 -45.71
CA ARG A 149 1.89 -22.27 -45.28
C ARG A 149 2.48 -23.68 -45.11
N ARG A 150 3.56 -23.91 -45.87
CA ARG A 150 4.35 -25.14 -45.99
C ARG A 150 4.84 -25.63 -44.63
N ILE A 151 4.61 -26.91 -44.35
CA ILE A 151 5.39 -27.70 -43.39
C ILE A 151 6.51 -28.39 -44.18
N ARG A 152 7.77 -28.11 -43.81
CA ARG A 152 8.90 -28.99 -44.14
C ARG A 152 9.06 -29.96 -42.98
N GLY A 153 8.95 -31.25 -43.28
CA GLY A 153 9.45 -32.29 -42.41
C GLY A 153 10.97 -32.39 -42.56
N ASP A 154 11.64 -32.63 -41.44
CA ASP A 154 12.92 -33.32 -41.41
C ASP A 154 12.82 -34.43 -40.37
N SER A 155 13.30 -35.60 -40.78
CA SER A 155 13.31 -36.84 -40.03
C SER A 155 14.77 -37.19 -39.67
N ILE A 156 14.90 -38.00 -38.62
CA ILE A 156 16.05 -38.85 -38.25
C ILE A 156 17.22 -38.12 -37.53
N ARG A 157 17.43 -38.41 -36.23
CA ARG A 157 18.48 -39.35 -35.77
C ARG A 157 18.41 -39.55 -34.24
N SER A 158 18.23 -40.80 -33.84
CA SER A 158 18.48 -41.32 -32.50
C SER A 158 19.98 -41.52 -32.30
N GLU A 159 20.57 -40.92 -31.26
CA GLU A 159 21.87 -41.32 -30.73
C GLU A 159 21.77 -41.50 -29.22
N SER A 160 21.82 -42.77 -28.82
CA SER A 160 22.07 -43.26 -27.48
C SER A 160 23.58 -43.32 -27.27
N GLU A 161 24.16 -42.45 -26.43
CA GLU A 161 25.48 -42.66 -25.83
C GLU A 161 25.68 -41.66 -24.69
N GLY A 162 25.76 -42.14 -23.44
CA GLY A 162 25.94 -41.26 -22.29
C GLY A 162 26.05 -41.89 -20.90
N SER A 163 26.00 -43.22 -20.75
CA SER A 163 26.07 -43.88 -19.43
C SER A 163 27.51 -44.14 -18.94
N SER A 164 28.39 -43.14 -19.01
CA SER A 164 29.76 -43.24 -18.46
C SER A 164 30.36 -41.91 -17.97
N ARG A 165 29.63 -40.79 -18.03
CA ARG A 165 30.03 -39.52 -17.41
C ARG A 165 29.44 -39.30 -16.01
N ASP A 166 28.31 -39.95 -15.71
CA ASP A 166 27.60 -39.78 -14.43
C ASP A 166 28.27 -40.50 -13.24
N LEU A 167 29.08 -41.54 -13.48
CA LEU A 167 29.78 -42.25 -12.40
C LEU A 167 31.06 -41.54 -11.92
N ILE A 168 31.61 -40.61 -12.71
CA ILE A 168 32.79 -39.80 -12.33
C ILE A 168 32.34 -38.55 -11.56
N GLU A 169 31.17 -37.98 -11.88
CA GLU A 169 30.64 -36.80 -11.20
C GLU A 169 30.10 -37.12 -9.80
N VAL A 170 29.50 -38.30 -9.58
CA VAL A 170 29.08 -38.77 -8.25
C VAL A 170 30.28 -39.03 -7.32
N ARG A 171 31.41 -39.51 -7.85
CA ARG A 171 32.63 -39.76 -7.07
C ARG A 171 33.33 -38.46 -6.62
N ASN A 172 33.21 -37.40 -7.42
CA ASN A 172 33.74 -36.06 -7.09
C ASN A 172 32.83 -35.28 -6.12
N ARG A 173 31.51 -35.50 -6.15
CA ARG A 173 30.57 -34.91 -5.17
C ARG A 173 30.73 -35.50 -3.77
N LYS A 174 31.07 -36.78 -3.64
CA LYS A 174 31.31 -37.42 -2.33
C LYS A 174 32.59 -36.91 -1.65
N ARG A 175 33.69 -36.72 -2.40
CA ARG A 175 34.93 -36.11 -1.88
C ARG A 175 34.79 -34.65 -1.42
N LYS A 176 33.88 -33.88 -2.03
CA LYS A 176 33.62 -32.48 -1.64
C LYS A 176 32.77 -32.37 -0.37
N SER A 177 31.90 -33.35 -0.12
CA SER A 177 31.09 -33.42 1.11
C SER A 177 31.94 -33.74 2.33
N ASP A 178 32.92 -34.65 2.19
CA ASP A 178 33.78 -35.07 3.31
C ASP A 178 34.74 -33.95 3.77
N GLN A 179 35.12 -33.04 2.86
CA GLN A 179 36.00 -31.91 3.16
C GLN A 179 35.28 -30.75 3.87
N VAL A 180 33.99 -30.52 3.59
CA VAL A 180 33.18 -29.50 4.26
C VAL A 180 32.86 -29.90 5.72
N VAL A 181 32.75 -31.20 6.00
CA VAL A 181 32.53 -31.72 7.36
C VAL A 181 33.80 -31.63 8.22
N GLN A 182 35.00 -31.80 7.63
CA GLN A 182 36.27 -31.59 8.34
C GLN A 182 36.52 -30.12 8.69
N ASP A 183 36.24 -29.19 7.77
CA ASP A 183 36.43 -27.74 8.01
C ASP A 183 35.45 -27.17 9.06
N GLY A 184 34.27 -27.77 9.21
CA GLY A 184 33.28 -27.42 10.24
C GLY A 184 33.70 -27.81 11.67
N CYS A 185 34.34 -28.98 11.83
CA CYS A 185 34.84 -29.45 13.12
C CYS A 185 36.06 -28.64 13.62
N GLU A 186 36.90 -28.13 12.71
CA GLU A 186 38.08 -27.34 13.08
C GLU A 186 37.75 -25.89 13.50
N ARG A 187 36.67 -25.31 12.95
CA ARG A 187 36.15 -24.00 13.38
C ARG A 187 35.47 -24.03 14.75
N SER A 188 34.77 -25.11 15.08
CA SER A 188 34.11 -25.27 16.38
C SER A 188 35.13 -25.43 17.54
N ARG A 189 36.29 -26.06 17.27
CA ARG A 189 37.42 -26.15 18.23
C ARG A 189 38.17 -24.83 18.45
N LYS A 190 38.11 -23.88 17.51
CA LYS A 190 38.73 -22.54 17.65
C LYS A 190 37.81 -21.53 18.35
N ALA A 191 36.49 -21.69 18.26
CA ALA A 191 35.51 -20.84 18.93
C ALA A 191 35.41 -21.12 20.46
N LYS A 192 35.74 -22.34 20.90
CA LYS A 192 35.68 -22.74 22.33
C LYS A 192 36.97 -22.47 23.13
N ARG A 193 37.93 -21.70 22.59
CA ARG A 193 39.23 -21.39 23.24
C ARG A 193 39.49 -19.90 23.46
N MET A 194 38.46 -19.05 23.36
CA MET A 194 38.59 -17.60 23.51
C MET A 194 37.62 -16.99 24.53
N GLU A 195 36.98 -17.83 25.35
CA GLU A 195 36.00 -17.43 26.37
C GLU A 195 36.24 -18.24 27.65
N GLU A 196 37.44 -18.08 28.24
CA GLU A 196 37.79 -18.50 29.60
C GLU A 196 38.92 -17.58 30.12
N VAL A 197 38.59 -16.32 30.44
CA VAL A 197 39.34 -15.50 31.42
C VAL A 197 38.36 -14.51 32.07
N PHE A 198 38.37 -14.46 33.41
CA PHE A 198 37.55 -13.67 34.36
C PHE A 198 36.16 -14.29 34.63
N VAL A 199 35.90 -14.91 35.79
CA VAL A 199 35.71 -14.27 37.11
C VAL A 199 35.94 -15.31 38.23
N ASP A 200 36.68 -14.94 39.27
CA ASP A 200 36.42 -15.36 40.66
C ASP A 200 37.03 -14.33 41.64
N GLY A 201 36.25 -13.90 42.64
CA GLY A 201 36.64 -12.97 43.71
C GLY A 201 37.44 -13.66 44.84
N PRO A 202 37.79 -12.96 45.94
CA PRO A 202 36.81 -12.86 47.04
C PRO A 202 36.90 -11.61 47.97
N SER A 203 35.94 -11.58 48.89
CA SER A 203 35.66 -10.70 50.03
C SER A 203 36.68 -10.70 51.17
N ASP A 204 36.73 -9.61 51.97
CA ASP A 204 36.83 -9.67 53.43
C ASP A 204 36.53 -8.32 54.13
N SER A 205 36.22 -8.41 55.43
CA SER A 205 35.36 -7.54 56.22
C SER A 205 36.01 -6.89 57.47
N VAL A 206 35.46 -5.74 57.92
CA VAL A 206 35.24 -5.27 59.33
C VAL A 206 36.39 -4.64 60.18
N GLY A 207 36.07 -3.48 60.77
CA GLY A 207 36.54 -2.93 62.08
C GLY A 207 37.65 -1.88 61.98
N GLY A 208 37.70 -0.72 62.66
CA GLY A 208 36.96 -0.08 63.75
C GLY A 208 37.89 1.00 64.41
N SER A 209 37.35 1.89 65.26
CA SER A 209 38.04 2.87 66.18
C SER A 209 38.54 4.21 65.55
N GLU A 210 38.58 5.38 66.20
CA GLU A 210 37.95 6.02 67.38
C GLU A 210 38.37 7.52 67.40
N PHE A 211 37.79 8.29 68.32
CA PHE A 211 37.78 9.75 68.54
C PHE A 211 39.12 10.46 68.96
N ASN A 212 39.30 11.73 68.51
CA ASN A 212 39.76 13.02 69.17
C ASN A 212 40.92 13.06 70.24
N PRO A 213 41.41 14.22 70.75
CA PRO A 213 41.70 15.59 70.21
C PRO A 213 43.02 16.26 70.75
N ALA A 214 43.28 17.53 70.35
CA ALA A 214 44.03 18.62 71.05
C ALA A 214 45.59 18.52 71.12
N VAL A 215 46.45 19.56 71.19
CA VAL A 215 46.48 20.85 71.92
C VAL A 215 47.55 21.81 71.30
N VAL A 216 47.17 23.09 71.15
CA VAL A 216 47.86 24.40 71.42
C VAL A 216 49.40 24.57 71.29
N VAL A 217 49.83 25.58 70.50
CA VAL A 217 50.86 26.58 70.91
C VAL A 217 50.50 27.97 70.37
N THR A 218 50.59 28.96 71.25
CA THR A 218 50.29 30.39 71.11
C THR A 218 51.44 31.26 70.58
N ALA A 219 51.07 32.26 69.77
CA ALA A 219 51.49 33.68 69.75
C ALA A 219 52.97 34.11 69.51
N VAL A 220 53.20 35.00 68.52
CA VAL A 220 53.43 36.47 68.66
C VAL A 220 54.09 37.04 67.38
N MET A 221 53.43 38.07 66.84
CA MET A 221 53.86 39.23 66.03
C MET A 221 55.23 39.26 65.31
N ALA A 222 55.23 39.61 64.01
CA ALA A 222 55.76 40.91 63.55
C ALA A 222 55.58 41.12 62.03
N SER A 223 54.89 42.22 61.75
CA SER A 223 54.89 43.10 60.56
C SER A 223 55.79 42.83 59.34
N THR A 224 55.18 43.15 58.18
CA THR A 224 55.74 43.58 56.88
C THR A 224 55.78 42.53 55.76
N SER A 225 54.63 42.32 55.09
CA SER A 225 54.59 42.00 53.63
C SER A 225 53.17 41.93 53.04
N LEU A 226 52.14 42.48 53.71
CA LEU A 226 50.75 42.47 53.20
C LEU A 226 50.55 43.32 51.92
N LYS A 227 51.48 44.21 51.59
CA LYS A 227 51.42 45.03 50.35
C LYS A 227 51.89 44.29 49.09
N LEU A 228 52.58 43.15 49.21
CA LEU A 228 53.02 42.37 48.05
C LEU A 228 51.99 41.29 47.66
N PHE A 229 51.20 40.82 48.64
CA PHE A 229 50.15 39.82 48.40
C PHE A 229 48.87 40.44 47.82
N LEU A 230 48.50 41.65 48.23
CA LEU A 230 47.33 42.36 47.69
C LEU A 230 47.52 42.85 46.25
N THR A 231 48.75 43.23 45.86
CA THR A 231 49.03 43.66 44.48
C THR A 231 49.09 42.47 43.52
N LEU A 232 49.55 41.29 43.98
CA LEU A 232 49.52 40.05 43.21
C LEU A 232 48.09 39.49 43.05
N LEU A 233 47.23 39.64 44.07
CA LEU A 233 45.81 39.27 43.98
C LEU A 233 45.01 40.21 43.05
N CYS A 234 45.29 41.51 43.07
CA CYS A 234 44.64 42.46 42.17
C CYS A 234 45.07 42.27 40.70
N THR A 235 46.33 41.95 40.40
CA THR A 235 46.74 41.67 39.01
C THR A 235 46.14 40.35 38.49
N ILE A 236 45.99 39.33 39.34
CA ILE A 236 45.30 38.09 38.98
C ILE A 236 43.78 38.32 38.76
N PHE A 237 43.14 39.20 39.54
CA PHE A 237 41.73 39.58 39.34
C PHE A 237 41.47 40.48 38.12
N PHE A 238 42.41 41.35 37.73
CA PHE A 238 42.28 42.18 36.52
C PHE A 238 42.62 41.42 35.22
N PHE A 239 43.46 40.37 35.28
CA PHE A 239 43.69 39.48 34.13
C PHE A 239 42.63 38.37 33.98
N SER A 240 41.88 38.03 35.04
CA SER A 240 40.76 37.07 34.94
C SER A 240 39.44 37.73 34.52
N THR A 241 39.22 39.02 34.77
CA THR A 241 38.03 39.75 34.28
C THR A 241 38.13 40.15 32.79
N THR A 242 39.34 40.26 32.24
CA THR A 242 39.55 40.50 30.80
C THR A 242 39.59 39.21 29.97
N PHE A 243 39.85 38.05 30.58
CA PHE A 243 39.65 36.74 29.95
C PHE A 243 38.20 36.23 30.06
N ALA A 244 37.46 36.57 31.12
CA ALA A 244 36.06 36.15 31.26
C ALA A 244 35.08 36.88 30.31
N LEU A 245 35.42 38.08 29.82
CA LEU A 245 34.60 38.80 28.82
C LEU A 245 34.92 38.43 27.36
N ASN A 246 36.05 37.74 27.10
CA ASN A 246 36.41 37.26 25.75
C ASN A 246 36.08 35.78 25.51
N ILE A 247 35.64 35.03 26.53
CA ILE A 247 35.23 33.62 26.39
C ILE A 247 33.71 33.50 26.12
N SER A 248 32.92 34.55 26.36
CA SER A 248 31.47 34.54 26.06
C SER A 248 31.13 35.00 24.63
N SER A 249 32.03 35.68 23.91
CA SER A 249 31.78 36.18 22.54
C SER A 249 32.02 35.15 21.42
N THR A 250 32.77 34.08 21.70
CA THR A 250 33.04 33.00 20.76
C THR A 250 31.93 31.95 20.71
N ASN A 251 31.19 31.75 21.81
CA ASN A 251 30.06 30.81 21.86
C ASN A 251 28.78 31.38 21.24
N THR A 252 28.51 32.69 21.38
CA THR A 252 27.35 33.34 20.75
C THR A 252 27.48 33.36 19.22
N SER A 253 28.66 33.69 18.69
CA SER A 253 28.92 33.67 17.25
C SER A 253 28.79 32.27 16.63
N SER A 254 29.26 31.22 17.31
CA SER A 254 29.09 29.82 16.86
C SER A 254 27.62 29.37 16.84
N LEU A 255 26.85 29.75 17.88
CA LEU A 255 25.42 29.44 17.99
C LEU A 255 24.59 30.13 16.91
N ASP A 256 24.82 31.43 16.69
CA ASP A 256 24.13 32.22 15.67
C ASP A 256 24.45 31.71 14.25
N THR A 257 25.67 31.21 14.03
CA THR A 257 26.07 30.61 12.75
C THR A 257 25.32 29.29 12.50
N LYS A 258 25.15 28.43 13.51
CA LYS A 258 24.37 27.18 13.39
C LYS A 258 22.88 27.44 13.16
N ILE A 259 22.30 28.38 13.91
CA ILE A 259 20.90 28.79 13.73
C ILE A 259 20.67 29.29 12.30
N SER A 260 21.58 30.12 11.78
CA SER A 260 21.50 30.63 10.41
C SER A 260 21.65 29.52 9.37
N ALA A 261 22.54 28.55 9.59
CA ALA A 261 22.70 27.41 8.70
C ALA A 261 21.43 26.53 8.63
N ILE A 262 20.80 26.25 9.78
CA ILE A 262 19.55 25.47 9.82
C ILE A 262 18.40 26.25 9.16
N LYS A 263 18.27 27.56 9.42
CA LYS A 263 17.27 28.41 8.76
C LYS A 263 17.45 28.41 7.24
N ASN A 264 18.68 28.56 6.76
CA ASN A 264 18.98 28.51 5.33
C ASN A 264 18.66 27.14 4.72
N PHE A 265 18.94 26.05 5.44
CA PHE A 265 18.58 24.71 5.00
C PHE A 265 17.06 24.52 4.92
N CYS A 266 16.32 24.91 5.96
CA CYS A 266 14.87 24.76 6.02
C CYS A 266 14.09 25.69 5.08
N HIS A 267 14.71 26.78 4.61
CA HIS A 267 14.05 27.72 3.68
C HIS A 267 13.58 27.06 2.39
N GLY A 268 14.26 26.01 1.92
CA GLY A 268 13.89 25.28 0.70
C GLY A 268 12.80 24.22 0.90
N THR A 269 12.27 24.06 2.11
CA THR A 269 11.28 23.03 2.44
C THR A 269 9.85 23.57 2.35
N PRO A 270 8.83 22.72 2.08
CA PRO A 270 7.43 23.14 2.04
C PRO A 270 6.92 23.79 3.34
N HIS A 271 7.48 23.40 4.50
CA HIS A 271 7.12 23.93 5.80
C HIS A 271 8.37 24.34 6.61
N PRO A 272 8.96 25.53 6.32
CA PRO A 272 10.22 25.96 6.91
C PRO A 272 10.22 26.01 8.44
N ASP A 273 9.12 26.45 9.06
CA ASP A 273 9.00 26.54 10.52
C ASP A 273 8.96 25.16 11.18
N ALA A 274 8.22 24.22 10.59
CA ALA A 274 8.18 22.83 11.07
C ALA A 274 9.55 22.16 10.93
N CYS A 275 10.25 22.40 9.81
CA CYS A 275 11.63 21.94 9.62
C CYS A 275 12.55 22.51 10.70
N PHE A 276 12.54 23.83 10.89
CA PHE A 276 13.40 24.49 11.88
C PHE A 276 13.13 23.98 13.29
N ASN A 277 11.86 23.81 13.66
CA ASN A 277 11.47 23.27 14.97
C ASN A 277 11.98 21.85 15.21
N SER A 278 11.93 20.98 14.19
CA SER A 278 12.44 19.60 14.31
C SER A 278 13.96 19.53 14.50
N LEU A 279 14.71 20.53 14.02
CA LEU A 279 16.17 20.59 14.08
C LEU A 279 16.71 21.44 15.25
N LYS A 280 15.84 21.95 16.13
CA LYS A 280 16.26 22.76 17.28
C LYS A 280 17.21 22.01 18.22
N LEU A 281 17.03 20.70 18.39
CA LEU A 281 17.90 19.88 19.24
C LEU A 281 19.30 19.68 18.64
N SER A 282 19.43 19.78 17.32
CA SER A 282 20.71 19.70 16.60
C SER A 282 21.65 20.88 16.93
N ILE A 283 21.09 22.00 17.41
CA ILE A 283 21.83 23.20 17.79
C ILE A 283 22.81 22.90 18.95
N SER A 284 22.47 21.94 19.81
CA SER A 284 23.27 21.54 20.97
C SER A 284 24.46 20.63 20.65
N ILE A 285 24.56 20.11 19.42
CA ILE A 285 25.60 19.14 19.02
C ILE A 285 26.74 19.87 18.29
N ASN A 286 28.00 19.55 18.61
CA ASN A 286 29.19 20.25 18.08
C ASN A 286 29.71 19.69 16.74
N ILE A 287 28.84 19.10 15.93
CA ILE A 287 29.19 18.44 14.67
C ILE A 287 28.58 19.27 13.52
N SER A 288 29.34 19.47 12.44
CA SER A 288 28.81 20.04 11.18
C SER A 288 27.90 19.00 10.50
N PRO A 289 26.57 19.15 10.53
CA PRO A 289 25.67 18.10 10.06
C PRO A 289 25.68 18.03 8.53
N LYS A 290 25.70 16.83 7.97
CA LYS A 290 25.42 16.59 6.55
C LYS A 290 23.92 16.76 6.30
N ILE A 291 23.53 16.99 5.04
CA ILE A 291 22.11 17.06 4.63
C ILE A 291 21.34 15.82 5.07
N ILE A 292 21.96 14.64 4.98
CA ILE A 292 21.36 13.39 5.40
C ILE A 292 21.08 13.34 6.91
N ASP A 293 21.90 14.01 7.73
CA ASP A 293 21.69 14.08 9.17
C ASP A 293 20.46 14.94 9.50
N TYR A 294 20.25 16.04 8.77
CA TYR A 294 19.05 16.86 8.91
C TYR A 294 17.79 16.13 8.45
N LEU A 295 17.87 15.40 7.34
CA LEU A 295 16.79 14.56 6.84
C LEU A 295 16.41 13.48 7.88
N LEU A 296 17.39 12.72 8.37
CA LEU A 296 17.14 11.67 9.36
C LEU A 296 16.57 12.23 10.66
N GLN A 297 17.03 13.39 11.13
CA GLN A 297 16.48 14.04 12.31
C GLN A 297 15.04 14.54 12.09
N THR A 298 14.76 15.14 10.94
CA THR A 298 13.39 15.58 10.58
C THR A 298 12.45 14.38 10.52
N LEU A 299 12.90 13.27 9.93
CA LEU A 299 12.12 12.04 9.83
C LEU A 299 11.91 11.35 11.19
N GLN A 300 12.93 11.31 12.04
CA GLN A 300 12.79 10.80 13.42
C GLN A 300 11.82 11.66 14.24
N PHE A 301 11.84 12.98 14.05
CA PHE A 301 10.86 13.87 14.65
C PHE A 301 9.44 13.56 14.15
N ALA A 302 9.28 13.35 12.84
CA ALA A 302 7.99 12.95 12.25
C ALA A 302 7.47 11.63 12.86
N ILE A 303 8.33 10.63 13.06
CA ILE A 303 7.99 9.36 13.73
C ILE A 303 7.54 9.60 15.16
N SER A 304 8.24 10.47 15.91
CA SER A 304 7.87 10.83 17.29
C SER A 304 6.49 11.48 17.35
N GLU A 305 6.21 12.47 16.49
CA GLU A 305 4.90 13.14 16.46
C GLU A 305 3.78 12.18 16.00
N ALA A 306 4.05 11.35 14.99
CA ALA A 306 3.13 10.32 14.55
C ALA A 306 2.83 9.29 15.66
N GLY A 307 3.83 8.94 16.48
CA GLY A 307 3.64 8.10 17.66
C GLY A 307 2.64 8.70 18.65
N LYS A 308 2.72 10.01 18.91
CA LYS A 308 1.79 10.74 19.79
C LYS A 308 0.37 10.77 19.25
N LEU A 309 0.22 10.88 17.92
CA LEU A 309 -1.08 10.92 17.24
C LEU A 309 -1.90 9.63 17.45
N THR A 310 -1.23 8.49 17.62
CA THR A 310 -1.86 7.18 17.86
C THR A 310 -2.89 7.23 18.99
N ASN A 311 -2.60 7.93 20.09
CA ASN A 311 -3.51 8.04 21.24
C ASN A 311 -4.77 8.87 20.94
N LEU A 312 -4.68 9.81 19.98
CA LEU A 312 -5.81 10.67 19.62
C LEU A 312 -6.85 9.93 18.78
N PHE A 313 -6.45 8.92 17.99
CA PHE A 313 -7.40 8.12 17.21
C PHE A 313 -8.31 7.25 18.08
N PHE A 314 -7.84 6.81 19.24
CA PHE A 314 -8.63 5.99 20.18
C PHE A 314 -9.52 6.82 21.12
N SER A 315 -9.56 8.14 20.95
CA SER A 315 -10.33 9.01 21.83
C SER A 315 -11.81 9.04 21.43
N SER A 316 -12.70 8.69 22.35
CA SER A 316 -14.15 8.76 22.17
C SER A 316 -14.60 10.22 22.07
N ASN A 317 -15.22 10.62 20.94
CA ASN A 317 -16.08 11.81 20.73
C ASN A 317 -16.14 12.26 19.25
N ILE A 318 -15.59 11.49 18.32
CA ILE A 318 -15.80 11.72 16.89
C ILE A 318 -17.05 10.95 16.46
N VAL A 319 -17.98 11.65 15.85
CA VAL A 319 -19.21 11.10 15.27
C VAL A 319 -18.97 10.94 13.77
N GLU A 320 -18.89 9.69 13.34
CA GLU A 320 -18.71 9.32 11.94
C GLU A 320 -20.02 9.50 11.17
N LYS A 321 -19.96 10.12 9.99
CA LYS A 321 -21.08 10.14 9.04
C LYS A 321 -21.06 8.90 8.15
N GLN A 322 -19.87 8.53 7.70
CA GLN A 322 -19.62 7.31 6.93
C GLN A 322 -19.01 6.25 7.85
N ARG A 323 -19.48 5.02 7.74
CA ARG A 323 -19.02 3.87 8.52
C ARG A 323 -17.53 3.64 8.29
N GLY A 324 -16.77 3.67 9.39
CA GLY A 324 -15.36 3.30 9.39
C GLY A 324 -14.40 4.45 9.09
N THR A 325 -14.86 5.70 9.12
CA THR A 325 -13.99 6.88 8.94
C THR A 325 -12.77 6.87 9.89
N ILE A 326 -12.97 6.62 11.18
CA ILE A 326 -11.87 6.55 12.16
C ILE A 326 -11.05 5.29 11.96
N GLN A 327 -11.69 4.18 11.60
CA GLN A 327 -10.99 2.93 11.31
C GLN A 327 -10.04 3.10 10.12
N ASP A 328 -10.44 3.84 9.08
CA ASP A 328 -9.59 4.19 7.93
C ASP A 328 -8.39 5.00 8.38
N CYS A 329 -8.62 6.05 9.17
CA CYS A 329 -7.55 6.85 9.73
C CYS A 329 -6.56 6.04 10.57
N ILE A 330 -7.04 5.09 11.39
CA ILE A 330 -6.18 4.21 12.20
C ILE A 330 -5.32 3.32 11.31
N GLU A 331 -5.93 2.63 10.33
CA GLU A 331 -5.23 1.72 9.41
C GLU A 331 -4.18 2.48 8.58
N LEU A 332 -4.58 3.59 7.98
CA LEU A 332 -3.72 4.46 7.18
C LEU A 332 -2.57 5.05 8.02
N HIS A 333 -2.82 5.40 9.28
CA HIS A 333 -1.78 5.88 10.18
C HIS A 333 -0.78 4.79 10.58
N GLN A 334 -1.25 3.56 10.80
CA GLN A 334 -0.36 2.41 11.05
C GLN A 334 0.54 2.12 9.85
N ILE A 335 -0.02 2.15 8.64
CA ILE A 335 0.76 2.03 7.39
C ILE A 335 1.79 3.16 7.28
N THR A 336 1.40 4.39 7.62
CA THR A 336 2.33 5.53 7.67
C THR A 336 3.48 5.28 8.64
N LEU A 337 3.21 4.88 9.88
CA LEU A 337 4.26 4.64 10.88
C LEU A 337 5.29 3.61 10.39
N SER A 338 4.82 2.50 9.81
CA SER A 338 5.67 1.49 9.18
C SER A 338 6.49 2.08 8.02
N SER A 339 5.85 2.87 7.16
CA SER A 339 6.50 3.54 6.01
C SER A 339 7.60 4.50 6.46
N LEU A 340 7.37 5.32 7.49
CA LEU A 340 8.37 6.23 8.04
C LEU A 340 9.58 5.48 8.61
N GLN A 341 9.34 4.40 9.37
CA GLN A 341 10.40 3.55 9.93
C GLN A 341 11.22 2.88 8.83
N ARG A 342 10.56 2.35 7.78
CA ARG A 342 11.23 1.80 6.61
C ARG A 342 12.09 2.86 5.92
N SER A 343 11.58 4.08 5.73
CA SER A 343 12.35 5.17 5.11
C SER A 343 13.64 5.51 5.86
N VAL A 344 13.65 5.45 7.19
CA VAL A 344 14.89 5.65 7.99
C VAL A 344 15.98 4.66 7.58
N SER A 345 15.64 3.37 7.48
CA SER A 345 16.60 2.32 7.10
C SER A 345 17.15 2.57 5.69
N LYS A 346 16.29 2.93 4.75
CA LYS A 346 16.64 3.17 3.34
C LYS A 346 17.53 4.39 3.15
N ILE A 347 17.23 5.49 3.86
CA ILE A 347 18.02 6.71 3.81
C ILE A 347 19.42 6.45 4.38
N SER A 348 19.53 5.70 5.47
CA SER A 348 20.83 5.43 6.11
C SER A 348 21.85 4.73 5.20
N GLU A 349 21.39 3.95 4.23
CA GLU A 349 22.25 3.23 3.26
C GLU A 349 22.81 4.15 2.15
N SER A 350 22.19 5.32 1.90
CA SER A 350 22.62 6.32 0.89
C SER A 350 22.76 5.81 -0.57
N ASP A 351 22.14 4.69 -0.92
CA ASP A 351 22.05 4.15 -2.30
C ASP A 351 20.84 4.78 -3.03
N SER A 352 21.01 5.17 -4.30
CA SER A 352 19.99 5.88 -5.06
C SER A 352 18.66 5.12 -5.18
N ARG A 353 18.70 3.78 -5.25
CA ARG A 353 17.50 2.94 -5.32
C ARG A 353 16.80 2.88 -3.97
N LYS A 354 17.56 2.82 -2.88
CA LYS A 354 17.02 2.92 -1.52
C LYS A 354 16.35 4.28 -1.29
N LEU A 355 16.90 5.36 -1.85
CA LEU A 355 16.26 6.67 -1.80
C LEU A 355 14.94 6.71 -2.60
N ALA A 356 14.83 5.98 -3.71
CA ALA A 356 13.57 5.80 -4.43
C ALA A 356 12.53 5.04 -3.59
N ASP A 357 12.93 3.96 -2.90
CA ASP A 357 12.05 3.27 -1.93
C ASP A 357 11.57 4.22 -0.82
N ALA A 358 12.49 4.99 -0.23
CA ALA A 358 12.15 5.95 0.82
C ALA A 358 11.16 7.01 0.32
N ARG A 359 11.32 7.44 -0.93
CA ARG A 359 10.38 8.38 -1.58
C ARG A 359 9.00 7.77 -1.73
N ALA A 360 8.90 6.55 -2.27
CA ALA A 360 7.62 5.86 -2.42
C ALA A 360 6.88 5.73 -1.08
N TYR A 361 7.60 5.39 -0.01
CA TYR A 361 7.05 5.27 1.34
C TYR A 361 6.58 6.61 1.92
N LEU A 362 7.34 7.69 1.73
CA LEU A 362 6.94 9.02 2.20
C LEU A 362 5.79 9.61 1.38
N SER A 363 5.72 9.35 0.07
CA SER A 363 4.57 9.71 -0.77
C SER A 363 3.30 8.96 -0.36
N ALA A 364 3.40 7.66 -0.08
CA ALA A 364 2.29 6.90 0.45
C ALA A 364 1.81 7.43 1.81
N ALA A 365 2.72 7.83 2.70
CA ALA A 365 2.35 8.46 3.97
C ALA A 365 1.54 9.77 3.77
N LEU A 366 1.95 10.65 2.86
CA LEU A 366 1.18 11.86 2.55
C LEU A 366 -0.20 11.55 1.96
N THR A 367 -0.28 10.51 1.12
CA THR A 367 -1.55 10.01 0.58
C THR A 367 -2.49 9.51 1.68
N ASN A 368 -1.98 8.67 2.59
CA ASN A 368 -2.71 8.14 3.73
C ASN A 368 -3.31 9.26 4.60
N LYS A 369 -2.54 10.34 4.82
CA LYS A 369 -3.04 11.55 5.50
C LYS A 369 -4.19 12.19 4.74
N ASN A 370 -4.07 12.37 3.43
CA ASN A 370 -5.11 12.99 2.62
C ASN A 370 -6.42 12.20 2.67
N THR A 371 -6.37 10.88 2.49
CA THR A 371 -7.54 10.00 2.58
C THR A 371 -8.20 10.05 3.96
N CYS A 372 -7.41 10.05 5.04
CA CYS A 372 -7.96 10.22 6.39
C CYS A 372 -8.63 11.59 6.59
N LEU A 373 -8.03 12.67 6.10
CA LEU A 373 -8.60 14.02 6.20
C LEU A 373 -9.91 14.14 5.42
N GLU A 374 -10.01 13.54 4.24
CA GLU A 374 -11.24 13.50 3.42
C GLU A 374 -12.37 12.77 4.15
N GLY A 375 -12.09 11.60 4.74
CA GLY A 375 -13.07 10.89 5.57
C GLY A 375 -13.54 11.75 6.75
N LEU A 376 -12.60 12.42 7.43
CA LEU A 376 -12.88 13.29 8.57
C LEU A 376 -13.65 14.55 8.19
N ASP A 377 -13.63 15.01 6.94
CA ASP A 377 -14.34 16.22 6.50
C ASP A 377 -15.85 16.10 6.78
N SER A 378 -16.41 14.93 6.51
CA SER A 378 -17.81 14.62 6.76
C SER A 378 -18.15 14.29 8.23
N ALA A 379 -17.14 14.01 9.06
CA ALA A 379 -17.31 13.67 10.48
C ALA A 379 -17.58 14.92 11.34
N SER A 380 -18.08 14.71 12.56
CA SER A 380 -18.35 15.78 13.53
C SER A 380 -17.88 15.42 14.94
N GLY A 381 -17.95 16.36 15.89
CA GLY A 381 -17.56 16.14 17.28
C GLY A 381 -16.48 17.10 17.78
N SER A 382 -16.37 17.23 19.11
CA SER A 382 -15.49 18.22 19.76
C SER A 382 -14.00 17.94 19.58
N LEU A 383 -13.62 16.68 19.36
CA LEU A 383 -12.23 16.26 19.17
C LEU A 383 -11.76 16.34 17.71
N LYS A 384 -12.67 16.44 16.72
CA LYS A 384 -12.30 16.53 15.30
C LYS A 384 -11.28 17.65 15.02
N PRO A 385 -11.48 18.91 15.49
CA PRO A 385 -10.51 19.97 15.22
C PRO A 385 -9.12 19.67 15.78
N THR A 386 -9.03 19.12 16.99
CA THR A 386 -7.76 18.74 17.61
C THR A 386 -7.07 17.62 16.83
N LEU A 387 -7.82 16.59 16.41
CA LEU A 387 -7.29 15.49 15.62
C LEU A 387 -6.78 15.98 14.26
N VAL A 388 -7.59 16.75 13.53
CA VAL A 388 -7.24 17.31 12.22
C VAL A 388 -6.00 18.21 12.31
N ASN A 389 -5.94 19.11 13.30
CA ASN A 389 -4.77 19.96 13.49
C ASN A 389 -3.50 19.15 13.83
N SER A 390 -3.64 18.10 14.64
CA SER A 390 -2.51 17.23 15.03
C SER A 390 -2.03 16.39 13.84
N LEU A 391 -2.95 15.89 13.01
CA LEU A 391 -2.67 15.23 11.74
C LEU A 391 -1.88 16.17 10.83
N ILE A 392 -2.40 17.36 10.54
CA ILE A 392 -1.75 18.33 9.66
C ILE A 392 -0.34 18.66 10.16
N ALA A 393 -0.20 19.01 11.44
CA ALA A 393 1.10 19.35 12.04
C ALA A 393 2.12 18.20 11.96
N THR A 394 1.69 16.96 12.23
CA THR A 394 2.56 15.78 12.14
C THR A 394 3.07 15.58 10.72
N TYR A 395 2.20 15.64 9.73
CA TYR A 395 2.55 15.33 8.34
C TYR A 395 3.27 16.48 7.62
N MET A 396 3.31 17.70 8.18
CA MET A 396 4.26 18.73 7.73
C MET A 396 5.72 18.26 7.82
N HIS A 397 6.07 17.50 8.86
CA HIS A 397 7.43 16.94 8.99
C HIS A 397 7.71 15.83 7.97
N VAL A 398 6.69 15.05 7.60
CA VAL A 398 6.77 14.04 6.53
C VAL A 398 7.00 14.72 5.18
N SER A 399 6.22 15.78 4.89
CA SER A 399 6.37 16.60 3.67
C SER A 399 7.76 17.23 3.55
N ASN A 400 8.26 17.80 4.65
CA ASN A 400 9.64 18.30 4.69
C ASN A 400 10.67 17.20 4.43
N SER A 401 10.53 16.04 5.07
CA SER A 401 11.43 14.91 4.87
C SER A 401 11.44 14.43 3.40
N LEU A 402 10.27 14.36 2.77
CA LEU A 402 10.14 14.01 1.36
C LEU A 402 10.83 15.04 0.46
N SER A 403 10.64 16.34 0.72
CA SER A 403 11.25 17.41 -0.07
C SER A 403 12.78 17.43 -0.02
N MET A 404 13.37 16.93 1.06
CA MET A 404 14.82 16.85 1.27
C MET A 404 15.46 15.66 0.55
N LEU A 405 14.69 14.68 0.08
CA LEU A 405 15.22 13.57 -0.71
C LEU A 405 15.64 14.06 -2.10
N SER A 406 16.93 13.96 -2.42
CA SER A 406 17.44 14.27 -3.76
C SER A 406 16.66 13.50 -4.82
N ARG A 407 16.19 14.19 -5.87
CA ARG A 407 15.64 13.52 -7.05
C ARG A 407 16.73 12.71 -7.73
N PRO A 408 16.44 11.48 -8.19
CA PRO A 408 17.31 10.82 -9.16
C PRO A 408 17.51 11.83 -10.29
N ASN A 409 18.77 12.11 -10.65
CA ASN A 409 19.00 12.79 -11.91
C ASN A 409 18.40 11.88 -13.00
N PRO A 410 17.67 12.42 -13.99
CA PRO A 410 17.33 11.65 -15.18
C PRO A 410 18.62 11.01 -15.67
N SER A 411 18.69 9.69 -15.66
CA SER A 411 19.84 9.00 -16.23
C SER A 411 19.90 9.45 -17.68
N PRO A 412 21.06 9.86 -18.23
CA PRO A 412 21.13 10.19 -19.65
C PRO A 412 20.57 9.01 -20.40
N SER A 413 19.51 9.27 -21.19
CA SER A 413 18.79 8.27 -21.96
C SER A 413 19.83 7.33 -22.56
N PRO A 414 19.75 6.01 -22.32
CA PRO A 414 20.65 5.10 -22.99
C PRO A 414 20.44 5.36 -24.48
N SER A 415 21.47 5.92 -25.14
CA SER A 415 21.54 6.08 -26.60
C SER A 415 20.85 4.87 -27.24
N PRO A 416 20.07 5.00 -28.32
CA PRO A 416 19.31 3.92 -28.94
C PRO A 416 20.26 2.83 -29.45
N LYS A 417 20.81 2.06 -28.53
CA LYS A 417 21.37 0.75 -28.76
C LYS A 417 20.13 0.00 -29.12
N LYS A 418 20.01 -0.37 -30.40
CA LYS A 418 19.07 -1.38 -30.88
C LYS A 418 18.83 -2.36 -29.73
N ILE A 419 17.69 -2.21 -29.05
CA ILE A 419 17.16 -3.28 -28.24
C ILE A 419 16.87 -4.29 -29.31
N ASN A 420 17.84 -5.17 -29.54
CA ASN A 420 17.59 -6.36 -30.32
C ASN A 420 16.47 -7.02 -29.53
N ASN A 421 15.25 -6.96 -30.07
CA ASN A 421 14.12 -7.84 -29.77
C ASN A 421 14.54 -9.29 -30.04
N LYS A 422 15.57 -9.73 -29.32
CA LYS A 422 15.84 -11.11 -29.06
C LYS A 422 15.05 -11.37 -27.81
N ASN A 423 13.92 -12.04 -27.98
CA ASN A 423 13.29 -12.92 -27.02
C ASN A 423 14.37 -13.48 -26.08
N ARG A 424 14.65 -12.77 -24.97
CA ARG A 424 15.61 -13.23 -23.99
C ARG A 424 14.85 -14.27 -23.21
N ARG A 425 14.95 -15.52 -23.69
CA ARG A 425 14.65 -16.69 -22.88
C ARG A 425 15.34 -16.51 -21.53
N LEU A 426 14.54 -16.44 -20.47
CA LEU A 426 14.91 -16.35 -19.07
C LEU A 426 15.98 -17.38 -18.71
N LEU A 427 17.23 -16.94 -18.63
CA LEU A 427 18.28 -17.67 -17.94
C LEU A 427 19.12 -16.67 -17.15
N GLY A 428 18.64 -16.35 -15.95
CA GLY A 428 19.48 -15.96 -14.84
C GLY A 428 19.26 -14.55 -14.30
N LEU A 429 18.30 -14.41 -13.39
CA LEU A 429 18.42 -13.78 -12.06
C LEU A 429 17.02 -13.59 -11.47
N PHE A 430 16.38 -14.71 -11.16
CA PHE A 430 15.15 -14.63 -10.38
C PHE A 430 15.50 -14.46 -8.90
N PRO A 431 14.76 -13.64 -8.16
CA PRO A 431 15.12 -13.37 -6.78
C PRO A 431 14.91 -14.59 -5.90
N LYS A 432 15.65 -14.61 -4.79
CA LYS A 432 15.74 -15.77 -3.88
C LYS A 432 14.41 -16.20 -3.27
N TRP A 433 13.43 -15.29 -3.20
CA TRP A 433 12.12 -15.50 -2.60
C TRP A 433 11.08 -16.08 -3.56
N LEU A 434 11.35 -16.10 -4.88
CA LEU A 434 10.50 -16.82 -5.85
C LEU A 434 11.12 -18.19 -6.15
N SER A 435 10.52 -19.25 -5.58
CA SER A 435 11.00 -20.60 -5.82
C SER A 435 10.84 -21.01 -7.29
N ARG A 436 11.62 -21.99 -7.75
CA ARG A 436 11.48 -22.52 -9.12
C ARG A 436 10.09 -23.11 -9.37
N LYS A 437 9.45 -23.60 -8.31
CA LYS A 437 8.13 -24.21 -8.33
C LYS A 437 7.05 -23.15 -8.49
N ASP A 438 7.06 -22.12 -7.65
CA ASP A 438 6.09 -21.00 -7.73
C ASP A 438 6.16 -20.30 -9.08
N ARG A 439 7.38 -20.18 -9.62
CA ARG A 439 7.56 -19.68 -10.97
C ARG A 439 6.86 -20.54 -12.02
N ARG A 440 6.99 -21.87 -11.93
CA ARG A 440 6.32 -22.75 -12.87
C ARG A 440 4.82 -22.47 -12.80
N ILE A 441 4.24 -22.42 -11.61
CA ILE A 441 2.83 -22.13 -11.38
C ILE A 441 2.41 -20.78 -12.00
N LEU A 442 3.21 -19.72 -11.78
CA LEU A 442 2.94 -18.39 -12.34
C LEU A 442 3.19 -18.28 -13.85
N GLN A 443 3.91 -19.22 -14.47
CA GLN A 443 4.20 -19.22 -15.91
C GLN A 443 3.32 -20.17 -16.72
N THR A 444 2.76 -21.21 -16.10
CA THR A 444 1.92 -22.21 -16.75
C THR A 444 0.49 -21.71 -16.96
N SER A 445 -0.24 -22.36 -17.88
CA SER A 445 -1.71 -22.28 -17.96
C SER A 445 -2.34 -23.08 -16.82
N ALA A 446 -3.57 -22.75 -16.41
CA ALA A 446 -4.24 -23.23 -15.19
C ALA A 446 -4.28 -24.77 -15.01
N GLU A 447 -4.11 -25.56 -16.09
CA GLU A 447 -4.29 -27.02 -16.08
C GLU A 447 -3.09 -27.85 -15.55
N GLU A 448 -1.95 -27.25 -15.17
CA GLU A 448 -0.70 -27.98 -14.85
C GLU A 448 -0.08 -27.62 -13.48
N TYR A 449 -0.86 -27.49 -12.41
CA TYR A 449 -0.32 -27.31 -11.04
C TYR A 449 -0.82 -28.41 -10.09
N ASP A 450 -0.03 -28.73 -9.05
CA ASP A 450 -0.37 -29.73 -8.03
C ASP A 450 -1.22 -29.07 -6.91
N PRO A 451 -2.49 -29.47 -6.70
CA PRO A 451 -3.36 -28.93 -5.66
C PRO A 451 -2.86 -29.15 -4.23
N THR A 452 -1.94 -30.11 -4.01
CA THR A 452 -1.35 -30.34 -2.68
C THR A 452 -0.32 -29.28 -2.29
N GLU A 453 0.05 -28.42 -3.24
CA GLU A 453 1.14 -27.47 -3.11
C GLU A 453 0.69 -25.99 -3.02
N VAL A 454 -0.62 -25.73 -3.16
CA VAL A 454 -1.23 -24.39 -3.09
C VAL A 454 -2.50 -24.44 -2.22
N LEU A 455 -2.95 -23.29 -1.72
CA LEU A 455 -4.24 -23.21 -1.04
C LEU A 455 -5.34 -23.12 -2.10
N THR A 456 -6.23 -24.10 -2.15
CA THR A 456 -7.33 -24.12 -3.13
C THR A 456 -8.62 -23.60 -2.49
N VAL A 457 -9.26 -22.63 -3.13
CA VAL A 457 -10.58 -22.12 -2.79
C VAL A 457 -11.57 -22.59 -3.85
N ALA A 458 -12.66 -23.24 -3.44
CA ALA A 458 -13.70 -23.69 -4.37
C ALA A 458 -15.09 -23.55 -3.73
N ALA A 459 -15.97 -22.77 -4.36
CA ALA A 459 -17.33 -22.54 -3.85
C ALA A 459 -18.16 -23.83 -3.73
N ASP A 460 -17.83 -24.85 -4.54
CA ASP A 460 -18.47 -26.18 -4.53
C ASP A 460 -18.00 -27.12 -3.40
N GLY A 461 -17.05 -26.67 -2.57
CA GLY A 461 -16.49 -27.45 -1.47
C GLY A 461 -15.41 -28.46 -1.87
N THR A 462 -14.95 -28.47 -3.13
CA THR A 462 -13.87 -29.36 -3.60
C THR A 462 -12.46 -28.87 -3.26
N GLY A 463 -12.34 -27.64 -2.75
CA GLY A 463 -11.08 -27.01 -2.35
C GLY A 463 -10.75 -27.23 -0.87
N ASN A 464 -9.65 -26.60 -0.41
CA ASN A 464 -9.32 -26.55 1.01
C ASN A 464 -10.25 -25.58 1.77
N PHE A 465 -10.71 -24.53 1.09
CA PHE A 465 -11.62 -23.52 1.63
C PHE A 465 -12.77 -23.27 0.65
N THR A 466 -13.89 -22.78 1.17
CA THR A 466 -15.04 -22.34 0.36
C THR A 466 -15.04 -20.83 0.11
N THR A 467 -14.30 -20.06 0.89
CA THR A 467 -14.17 -18.60 0.78
C THR A 467 -12.71 -18.20 0.61
N ILE A 468 -12.48 -17.08 -0.08
CA ILE A 468 -11.15 -16.50 -0.25
C ILE A 468 -10.68 -15.92 1.09
N THR A 469 -11.58 -15.30 1.84
CA THR A 469 -11.30 -14.74 3.17
C THR A 469 -10.71 -15.78 4.13
N ASP A 470 -11.24 -17.02 4.16
CA ASP A 470 -10.71 -18.09 5.01
C ASP A 470 -9.30 -18.53 4.60
N ALA A 471 -9.05 -18.63 3.29
CA ALA A 471 -7.72 -18.96 2.78
C ALA A 471 -6.68 -17.88 3.13
N ILE A 472 -7.08 -16.60 3.04
CA ILE A 472 -6.25 -15.47 3.47
C ILE A 472 -5.96 -15.52 4.97
N ASN A 473 -6.99 -15.76 5.78
CA ASN A 473 -6.84 -15.87 7.23
C ASN A 473 -5.87 -17.00 7.61
N PHE A 474 -5.94 -18.13 6.90
CA PHE A 474 -5.05 -19.28 7.09
C PHE A 474 -3.60 -19.02 6.67
N ALA A 475 -3.37 -18.23 5.61
CA ALA A 475 -2.01 -17.95 5.12
C ALA A 475 -1.11 -17.36 6.22
N PRO A 476 0.19 -17.67 6.26
CA PRO A 476 1.09 -17.12 7.29
C PRO A 476 1.23 -15.60 7.19
N ASN A 477 1.38 -14.95 8.35
CA ASN A 477 1.65 -13.52 8.41
C ASN A 477 3.14 -13.24 8.13
N ASN A 478 3.42 -12.13 7.44
CA ASN A 478 4.75 -11.61 7.11
C ASN A 478 5.63 -12.66 6.40
N SER A 479 5.01 -13.47 5.52
CA SER A 479 5.73 -14.47 4.75
C SER A 479 6.73 -13.81 3.80
N TYR A 480 7.98 -14.28 3.83
CA TYR A 480 8.98 -13.93 2.81
C TYR A 480 8.74 -14.66 1.50
N ASP A 481 8.14 -15.84 1.55
CA ASP A 481 7.83 -16.66 0.40
C ASP A 481 6.42 -16.34 -0.14
N ARG A 482 6.19 -16.56 -1.44
CA ARG A 482 4.87 -16.39 -2.04
C ARG A 482 3.90 -17.45 -1.54
N ILE A 483 2.70 -17.02 -1.19
CA ILE A 483 1.58 -17.91 -0.86
C ILE A 483 0.57 -17.85 -1.99
N ILE A 484 0.48 -18.95 -2.75
CA ILE A 484 -0.44 -19.04 -3.88
C ILE A 484 -1.78 -19.58 -3.37
N ILE A 485 -2.82 -18.77 -3.57
CA ILE A 485 -4.21 -19.13 -3.35
C ILE A 485 -4.85 -19.23 -4.73
N TYR A 486 -5.13 -20.47 -5.13
CA TYR A 486 -5.82 -20.75 -6.36
C TYR A 486 -7.33 -20.75 -6.10
N VAL A 487 -8.05 -19.91 -6.82
CA VAL A 487 -9.48 -19.68 -6.69
C VAL A 487 -10.14 -20.27 -7.92
N LYS A 488 -10.90 -21.35 -7.73
CA LYS A 488 -11.59 -22.01 -8.84
C LYS A 488 -12.69 -21.14 -9.44
N GLU A 489 -13.16 -21.54 -10.61
CA GLU A 489 -14.37 -20.98 -11.21
C GLU A 489 -15.53 -20.88 -10.21
N GLY A 490 -16.26 -19.77 -10.27
CA GLY A 490 -17.34 -19.47 -9.35
C GLY A 490 -17.53 -17.97 -9.11
N VAL A 491 -18.67 -17.64 -8.51
CA VAL A 491 -18.98 -16.29 -8.03
C VAL A 491 -18.85 -16.29 -6.51
N TYR A 492 -17.94 -15.45 -6.01
CA TYR A 492 -17.58 -15.29 -4.62
C TYR A 492 -18.13 -13.96 -4.12
N GLU A 493 -19.30 -14.00 -3.48
CA GLU A 493 -19.95 -12.82 -2.88
C GLU A 493 -19.32 -12.48 -1.52
N GLU A 494 -18.16 -11.82 -1.54
CA GLU A 494 -17.43 -11.42 -0.34
C GLU A 494 -16.64 -10.11 -0.54
N ASN A 495 -16.53 -9.32 0.53
CA ASN A 495 -15.57 -8.22 0.61
C ASN A 495 -14.27 -8.75 1.21
N VAL A 496 -13.26 -8.99 0.37
CA VAL A 496 -11.97 -9.57 0.76
C VAL A 496 -10.99 -8.48 1.15
N GLU A 497 -10.30 -8.67 2.27
CA GLU A 497 -9.22 -7.79 2.75
C GLU A 497 -7.91 -8.57 2.84
N ILE A 498 -6.86 -8.04 2.20
CA ILE A 498 -5.48 -8.51 2.31
C ILE A 498 -4.74 -7.52 3.23
N PRO A 499 -4.73 -7.73 4.56
CA PRO A 499 -4.15 -6.77 5.47
C PRO A 499 -2.63 -6.68 5.31
N THR A 500 -2.02 -5.63 5.88
CA THR A 500 -0.57 -5.37 5.81
C THR A 500 0.31 -6.53 6.27
N SER A 501 -0.21 -7.38 7.17
CA SER A 501 0.47 -8.57 7.66
C SER A 501 0.46 -9.74 6.68
N LYS A 502 -0.35 -9.72 5.62
CA LYS A 502 -0.43 -10.81 4.62
C LYS A 502 0.39 -10.43 3.38
N THR A 503 1.72 -10.45 3.52
CA THR A 503 2.65 -10.14 2.43
C THR A 503 2.78 -11.29 1.44
N ASN A 504 3.10 -10.97 0.18
CA ASN A 504 3.40 -11.93 -0.90
C ASN A 504 2.27 -12.93 -1.22
N ILE A 505 1.02 -12.56 -0.99
CA ILE A 505 -0.15 -13.32 -1.43
C ILE A 505 -0.26 -13.28 -2.96
N VAL A 506 -0.60 -14.40 -3.57
CA VAL A 506 -0.99 -14.49 -4.99
C VAL A 506 -2.41 -15.05 -5.05
N LEU A 507 -3.34 -14.32 -5.68
CA LEU A 507 -4.62 -14.85 -6.11
C LEU A 507 -4.53 -15.29 -7.57
N LEU A 508 -4.80 -16.55 -7.85
CA LEU A 508 -4.80 -17.12 -9.20
C LEU A 508 -6.18 -17.71 -9.50
N GLY A 509 -6.91 -17.14 -10.44
CA GLY A 509 -8.20 -17.66 -10.87
C GLY A 509 -8.11 -18.66 -12.03
N ASP A 510 -9.25 -19.26 -12.39
CA ASP A 510 -9.40 -20.12 -13.57
C ASP A 510 -9.52 -19.35 -14.90
N GLY A 511 -9.73 -18.05 -14.84
CA GLY A 511 -10.05 -17.17 -15.96
C GLY A 511 -10.86 -15.99 -15.48
N SER A 512 -10.63 -14.80 -16.06
CA SER A 512 -11.39 -13.60 -15.67
C SER A 512 -12.89 -13.72 -15.97
N ASP A 513 -13.27 -14.55 -16.94
CA ASP A 513 -14.65 -14.89 -17.27
C ASP A 513 -15.27 -15.98 -16.37
N LEU A 514 -14.44 -16.68 -15.58
CA LEU A 514 -14.86 -17.85 -14.79
C LEU A 514 -14.83 -17.59 -13.28
N THR A 515 -13.85 -16.82 -12.80
CA THR A 515 -13.63 -16.57 -11.37
C THR A 515 -13.95 -15.13 -11.03
N VAL A 516 -15.04 -14.89 -10.30
CA VAL A 516 -15.55 -13.54 -10.00
C VAL A 516 -15.63 -13.32 -8.49
N ILE A 517 -14.98 -12.28 -8.00
CA ILE A 517 -15.14 -11.75 -6.64
C ILE A 517 -16.07 -10.55 -6.72
N THR A 518 -17.22 -10.58 -6.05
CA THR A 518 -18.23 -9.52 -6.16
C THR A 518 -18.72 -9.02 -4.79
N GLY A 519 -19.03 -7.74 -4.73
CA GLY A 519 -19.52 -7.02 -3.57
C GLY A 519 -20.28 -5.77 -3.99
N ASN A 520 -20.93 -5.07 -3.06
CA ASN A 520 -21.83 -3.96 -3.40
C ASN A 520 -21.81 -2.80 -2.38
N ARG A 521 -20.72 -2.65 -1.62
CA ARG A 521 -20.58 -1.52 -0.70
C ARG A 521 -20.43 -0.22 -1.48
N SER A 522 -21.02 0.86 -0.97
CA SER A 522 -21.03 2.16 -1.64
C SER A 522 -21.11 3.32 -0.65
N VAL A 523 -20.77 4.52 -1.11
CA VAL A 523 -20.94 5.77 -0.34
C VAL A 523 -22.40 6.08 -0.06
N ALA A 524 -23.31 5.81 -1.00
CA ALA A 524 -24.74 5.99 -0.78
C ALA A 524 -25.27 5.09 0.34
N ASP A 525 -24.65 3.92 0.57
CA ASP A 525 -24.94 3.01 1.69
C ASP A 525 -24.08 3.31 2.93
N ALA A 526 -23.61 4.55 3.04
CA ALA A 526 -22.84 5.11 4.14
C ALA A 526 -21.46 4.47 4.40
N TRP A 527 -20.89 3.72 3.45
CA TRP A 527 -19.47 3.36 3.54
C TRP A 527 -18.59 4.55 3.15
N THR A 528 -17.34 4.57 3.61
CA THR A 528 -16.33 5.44 3.00
C THR A 528 -15.97 4.89 1.62
N THR A 529 -15.50 5.74 0.69
CA THR A 529 -14.93 5.26 -0.58
C THR A 529 -13.80 4.26 -0.34
N PHE A 530 -12.98 4.48 0.68
CA PHE A 530 -11.88 3.57 1.04
C PHE A 530 -12.39 2.16 1.44
N ARG A 531 -13.49 2.05 2.20
CA ARG A 531 -14.06 0.76 2.64
C ARG A 531 -15.15 0.19 1.73
N SER A 532 -15.48 0.87 0.63
CA SER A 532 -16.42 0.34 -0.35
C SER A 532 -15.82 -0.76 -1.24
N ALA A 533 -14.49 -0.92 -1.23
CA ALA A 533 -13.75 -1.91 -1.99
C ALA A 533 -14.28 -3.35 -1.82
N THR A 534 -14.55 -4.04 -2.94
CA THR A 534 -14.80 -5.48 -2.96
C THR A 534 -13.53 -6.26 -2.63
N LEU A 535 -12.39 -5.93 -3.25
CA LEU A 535 -11.07 -6.42 -2.88
C LEU A 535 -10.20 -5.25 -2.39
N ALA A 536 -9.76 -5.33 -1.13
CA ALA A 536 -8.89 -4.33 -0.51
C ALA A 536 -7.50 -4.93 -0.26
N VAL A 537 -6.46 -4.36 -0.88
CA VAL A 537 -5.08 -4.85 -0.79
C VAL A 537 -4.18 -3.87 -0.05
N SER A 538 -3.78 -4.24 1.16
CA SER A 538 -2.81 -3.53 2.01
C SER A 538 -1.51 -4.31 2.23
N GLY A 539 -1.41 -5.58 1.79
CA GLY A 539 -0.21 -6.42 1.90
C GLY A 539 0.77 -6.28 0.73
N ASP A 540 2.02 -5.93 1.02
CA ASP A 540 3.09 -5.74 0.01
C ASP A 540 3.35 -7.02 -0.81
N GLY A 541 3.71 -6.85 -2.10
CA GLY A 541 4.07 -7.95 -3.00
C GLY A 541 2.90 -8.77 -3.52
N PHE A 542 1.67 -8.30 -3.30
CA PHE A 542 0.44 -8.95 -3.78
C PHE A 542 0.41 -9.09 -5.30
N LEU A 543 0.00 -10.27 -5.78
CA LEU A 543 -0.30 -10.49 -7.18
C LEU A 543 -1.72 -11.03 -7.37
N ALA A 544 -2.33 -10.66 -8.49
CA ALA A 544 -3.56 -11.29 -8.98
C ALA A 544 -3.42 -11.67 -10.45
N ARG A 545 -4.02 -12.80 -10.84
CA ARG A 545 -4.05 -13.23 -12.24
C ARG A 545 -5.31 -14.03 -12.55
N ASP A 546 -5.84 -13.86 -13.77
CA ASP A 546 -6.92 -14.67 -14.35
C ASP A 546 -8.21 -14.65 -13.50
N LEU A 547 -8.63 -13.48 -13.00
CA LEU A 547 -9.85 -13.33 -12.19
C LEU A 547 -10.53 -11.98 -12.40
N THR A 548 -11.80 -11.87 -12.00
CA THR A 548 -12.56 -10.63 -12.01
C THR A 548 -12.83 -10.14 -10.59
N VAL A 549 -12.75 -8.82 -10.40
CA VAL A 549 -13.26 -8.13 -9.20
C VAL A 549 -14.35 -7.15 -9.60
N GLU A 550 -15.52 -7.26 -9.00
CA GLU A 550 -16.69 -6.46 -9.32
C GLU A 550 -17.22 -5.71 -8.08
N ASN A 551 -17.63 -4.46 -8.28
CA ASN A 551 -18.58 -3.80 -7.39
C ASN A 551 -19.92 -3.60 -8.11
N SER A 552 -20.94 -4.33 -7.66
CA SER A 552 -22.26 -4.41 -8.29
C SER A 552 -23.26 -3.38 -7.74
N ALA A 553 -22.80 -2.34 -7.03
CA ALA A 553 -23.69 -1.35 -6.40
C ALA A 553 -24.55 -0.55 -7.39
N GLY A 554 -24.04 -0.26 -8.59
CA GLY A 554 -24.73 0.53 -9.61
C GLY A 554 -24.37 2.03 -9.58
N PRO A 555 -24.63 2.77 -10.67
CA PRO A 555 -24.22 4.18 -10.79
C PRO A 555 -25.02 5.13 -9.88
N GLU A 556 -26.23 4.75 -9.47
CA GLU A 556 -27.05 5.50 -8.52
C GLU A 556 -26.50 5.49 -7.09
N LYS A 557 -25.56 4.58 -6.81
CA LYS A 557 -24.92 4.44 -5.50
C LYS A 557 -23.65 5.29 -5.32
N HIS A 558 -23.33 6.10 -6.32
CA HIS A 558 -22.14 6.95 -6.36
C HIS A 558 -20.85 6.11 -6.21
N GLN A 559 -19.87 6.56 -5.41
CA GLN A 559 -18.58 5.90 -5.27
C GLN A 559 -18.72 4.46 -4.73
N ALA A 560 -18.24 3.49 -5.50
CA ALA A 560 -18.33 2.07 -5.18
C ALA A 560 -17.13 1.32 -5.79
N VAL A 561 -16.12 1.07 -4.96
CA VAL A 561 -14.82 0.57 -5.42
C VAL A 561 -14.87 -0.94 -5.64
N ALA A 562 -14.36 -1.40 -6.78
CA ALA A 562 -14.14 -2.84 -7.03
C ALA A 562 -12.82 -3.27 -6.38
N LEU A 563 -11.72 -2.63 -6.77
CA LEU A 563 -10.38 -2.92 -6.24
C LEU A 563 -9.75 -1.66 -5.64
N ARG A 564 -9.25 -1.78 -4.41
CA ARG A 564 -8.35 -0.80 -3.79
C ARG A 564 -6.98 -1.40 -3.52
N VAL A 565 -5.92 -0.65 -3.83
CA VAL A 565 -4.54 -1.06 -3.56
C VAL A 565 -3.75 0.07 -2.89
N ASN A 566 -3.25 -0.20 -1.69
CA ASN A 566 -2.33 0.66 -0.91
C ASN A 566 -1.18 -0.18 -0.36
N ALA A 567 -0.60 -0.98 -1.25
CA ALA A 567 0.52 -1.88 -0.99
C ALA A 567 1.59 -1.71 -2.09
N ASP A 568 2.86 -1.87 -1.73
CA ASP A 568 3.97 -1.69 -2.65
C ASP A 568 4.27 -2.96 -3.44
N LEU A 569 4.79 -2.77 -4.66
CA LEU A 569 5.22 -3.85 -5.56
C LEU A 569 4.10 -4.85 -5.90
N THR A 570 2.92 -4.31 -6.19
CA THR A 570 1.73 -5.11 -6.55
C THR A 570 1.54 -5.18 -8.05
N ALA A 571 1.13 -6.35 -8.57
CA ALA A 571 0.84 -6.50 -9.99
C ALA A 571 -0.37 -7.37 -10.31
N MET A 572 -1.08 -7.01 -11.37
CA MET A 572 -2.31 -7.65 -11.83
C MET A 572 -2.15 -8.02 -13.30
N TYR A 573 -2.46 -9.26 -13.65
CA TYR A 573 -2.27 -9.77 -15.01
C TYR A 573 -3.49 -10.53 -15.50
N ARG A 574 -4.10 -10.08 -16.60
CA ARG A 574 -5.35 -10.66 -17.12
C ARG A 574 -6.47 -10.72 -16.08
N CYS A 575 -6.62 -9.60 -15.40
CA CYS A 575 -7.74 -9.39 -14.48
C CYS A 575 -8.76 -8.44 -15.10
N SER A 576 -10.02 -8.57 -14.72
CA SER A 576 -11.06 -7.62 -15.10
C SER A 576 -11.62 -6.92 -13.87
N PHE A 577 -11.85 -5.61 -13.97
CA PHE A 577 -12.35 -4.77 -12.89
C PHE A 577 -13.64 -4.09 -13.33
N TYR A 578 -14.75 -4.47 -12.69
CA TYR A 578 -16.09 -3.99 -13.04
C TYR A 578 -16.64 -3.06 -11.97
N GLY A 579 -17.09 -1.89 -12.39
CA GLY A 579 -17.78 -0.93 -11.54
C GLY A 579 -18.44 0.17 -12.36
N PHE A 580 -18.79 1.26 -11.69
CA PHE A 580 -19.30 2.49 -12.29
C PHE A 580 -18.42 3.66 -11.85
N GLN A 581 -18.82 4.38 -10.81
CA GLN A 581 -18.02 5.45 -10.24
C GLN A 581 -16.97 4.87 -9.28
N ASP A 582 -15.72 5.33 -9.41
CA ASP A 582 -14.58 4.95 -8.56
C ASP A 582 -14.21 3.45 -8.62
N THR A 583 -14.25 2.80 -9.80
CA THR A 583 -13.98 1.34 -9.93
C THR A 583 -12.63 0.88 -9.38
N LEU A 584 -11.53 1.49 -9.84
CA LEU A 584 -10.16 1.09 -9.53
C LEU A 584 -9.45 2.17 -8.73
N TYR A 585 -9.29 1.91 -7.44
CA TYR A 585 -8.62 2.81 -6.51
C TYR A 585 -7.13 2.45 -6.38
N VAL A 586 -6.31 3.03 -7.27
CA VAL A 586 -4.84 3.00 -7.21
C VAL A 586 -4.34 3.94 -6.11
N HIS A 587 -4.65 3.59 -4.86
CA HIS A 587 -4.52 4.49 -3.71
C HIS A 587 -3.08 4.98 -3.50
N SER A 588 -2.11 4.10 -3.26
CA SER A 588 -0.72 4.49 -2.98
C SER A 588 0.31 3.42 -3.36
N PHE A 589 1.60 3.77 -3.27
CA PHE A 589 2.78 2.95 -3.61
C PHE A 589 2.90 2.58 -5.10
N ARG A 590 3.84 1.68 -5.46
CA ARG A 590 4.10 1.26 -6.83
C ARG A 590 3.22 0.08 -7.23
N GLN A 591 2.58 0.18 -8.40
CA GLN A 591 1.61 -0.80 -8.89
C GLN A 591 1.76 -1.02 -10.41
N PHE A 592 1.42 -2.22 -10.89
CA PHE A 592 1.47 -2.57 -12.31
C PHE A 592 0.25 -3.38 -12.77
N TYR A 593 -0.38 -3.00 -13.86
CA TYR A 593 -1.54 -3.69 -14.42
C TYR A 593 -1.27 -4.03 -15.88
N ARG A 594 -1.45 -5.29 -16.28
CA ARG A 594 -1.20 -5.72 -17.65
C ARG A 594 -2.29 -6.62 -18.22
N GLU A 595 -2.67 -6.36 -19.47
CA GLU A 595 -3.68 -7.17 -20.18
C GLU A 595 -4.99 -7.25 -19.37
N CYS A 596 -5.32 -6.17 -18.67
CA CYS A 596 -6.52 -6.08 -17.84
C CYS A 596 -7.67 -5.41 -18.61
N ASP A 597 -8.90 -5.69 -18.21
CA ASP A 597 -10.08 -4.93 -18.65
C ASP A 597 -10.61 -4.09 -17.50
N ILE A 598 -10.68 -2.78 -17.66
CA ILE A 598 -11.11 -1.84 -16.59
C ILE A 598 -12.37 -1.11 -17.06
N TYR A 599 -13.47 -1.27 -16.33
CA TYR A 599 -14.76 -0.70 -16.69
C TYR A 599 -15.24 0.35 -15.68
N GLY A 600 -15.78 1.47 -16.15
CA GLY A 600 -16.43 2.43 -15.27
C GLY A 600 -17.03 3.65 -15.96
N THR A 601 -17.46 4.62 -15.16
CA THR A 601 -18.12 5.85 -15.63
C THR A 601 -17.36 7.09 -15.19
N ILE A 602 -17.42 7.45 -13.91
CA ILE A 602 -16.81 8.66 -13.36
C ILE A 602 -15.61 8.26 -12.51
N ASP A 603 -14.46 8.89 -12.76
CA ASP A 603 -13.22 8.75 -11.98
C ASP A 603 -12.81 7.28 -11.75
N TYR A 604 -13.04 6.42 -12.74
CA TYR A 604 -13.00 4.99 -12.50
C TYR A 604 -11.58 4.40 -12.41
N ILE A 605 -10.54 5.21 -12.68
CA ILE A 605 -9.15 4.96 -12.30
C ILE A 605 -8.65 6.17 -11.51
N PHE A 606 -8.52 6.05 -10.19
CA PHE A 606 -8.25 7.21 -9.33
C PHE A 606 -7.30 6.89 -8.18
N GLY A 607 -6.67 7.92 -7.62
CA GLY A 607 -5.75 7.80 -6.49
C GLY A 607 -4.39 8.46 -6.73
N ASN A 608 -3.42 8.07 -5.91
CA ASN A 608 -2.09 8.69 -5.86
C ASN A 608 -0.96 7.64 -5.79
N ALA A 609 -1.16 6.47 -6.38
CA ALA A 609 -0.08 5.51 -6.63
C ALA A 609 0.92 6.03 -7.66
N ALA A 610 2.09 5.39 -7.74
CA ALA A 610 2.92 5.37 -8.94
C ALA A 610 2.53 4.12 -9.72
N VAL A 611 1.68 4.27 -10.74
CA VAL A 611 1.08 3.14 -11.44
C VAL A 611 1.35 3.19 -12.94
N VAL A 612 1.67 2.04 -13.52
CA VAL A 612 1.66 1.82 -14.97
C VAL A 612 0.59 0.78 -15.31
N ILE A 613 -0.33 1.14 -16.21
CA ILE A 613 -1.33 0.28 -16.81
C ILE A 613 -0.90 0.06 -18.26
N GLN A 614 -0.62 -1.19 -18.62
CA GLN A 614 0.01 -1.53 -19.90
C GLN A 614 -0.80 -2.56 -20.68
N ALA A 615 -0.89 -2.43 -22.01
CA ALA A 615 -1.52 -3.44 -22.88
C ALA A 615 -2.95 -3.83 -22.45
N SER A 616 -3.70 -2.90 -21.88
CA SER A 616 -5.00 -3.14 -21.24
C SER A 616 -6.14 -2.47 -22.00
N ASN A 617 -7.36 -2.95 -21.82
CA ASN A 617 -8.56 -2.29 -22.32
C ASN A 617 -9.17 -1.43 -21.20
N ILE A 618 -9.48 -0.18 -21.53
CA ILE A 618 -10.07 0.79 -20.62
C ILE A 618 -11.42 1.18 -21.23
N LEU A 619 -12.51 0.71 -20.62
CA LEU A 619 -13.85 0.73 -21.20
C LEU A 619 -14.77 1.67 -20.41
N SER A 620 -15.08 2.82 -21.00
CA SER A 620 -16.08 3.73 -20.47
C SER A 620 -17.49 3.18 -20.72
N ARG A 621 -18.30 3.15 -19.67
CA ARG A 621 -19.69 2.68 -19.67
C ARG A 621 -20.68 3.84 -19.81
N LEU A 622 -21.92 3.54 -20.21
CA LEU A 622 -22.99 4.53 -20.20
C LEU A 622 -23.27 4.99 -18.75
N PRO A 623 -23.12 6.29 -18.43
CA PRO A 623 -23.42 6.81 -17.08
C PRO A 623 -24.92 7.09 -16.94
N MET A 624 -25.35 7.60 -15.78
CA MET A 624 -26.74 8.04 -15.62
C MET A 624 -27.07 9.23 -16.54
N PRO A 625 -28.34 9.44 -16.91
CA PRO A 625 -28.74 10.59 -17.72
C PRO A 625 -28.25 11.92 -17.13
N GLY A 626 -27.62 12.75 -17.96
CA GLY A 626 -27.08 14.05 -17.56
C GLY A 626 -25.68 14.01 -16.93
N GLN A 627 -25.09 12.82 -16.74
CA GLN A 627 -23.70 12.68 -16.35
C GLN A 627 -22.76 12.57 -17.57
N PHE A 628 -21.46 12.52 -17.29
CA PHE A 628 -20.37 12.35 -18.23
C PHE A 628 -19.51 11.17 -17.77
N THR A 629 -18.56 10.74 -18.60
CA THR A 629 -17.53 9.78 -18.19
C THR A 629 -16.16 10.45 -18.06
N VAL A 630 -15.38 10.01 -17.08
CA VAL A 630 -13.98 10.40 -16.90
C VAL A 630 -13.17 9.19 -16.51
N ILE A 631 -12.09 8.96 -17.25
CA ILE A 631 -11.23 7.81 -17.01
C ILE A 631 -10.43 7.99 -15.73
N THR A 632 -9.69 9.11 -15.63
CA THR A 632 -8.73 9.30 -14.54
C THR A 632 -9.04 10.47 -13.61
N ALA A 633 -8.82 10.26 -12.30
CA ALA A 633 -8.84 11.32 -11.29
C ALA A 633 -7.63 11.16 -10.35
N GLN A 634 -6.51 11.76 -10.74
CA GLN A 634 -5.24 11.60 -10.02
C GLN A 634 -5.11 12.65 -8.90
N SER A 635 -4.65 12.21 -7.73
CA SER A 635 -4.63 13.02 -6.50
C SER A 635 -3.26 13.32 -5.93
N ARG A 636 -2.28 13.61 -6.79
CA ARG A 636 -1.00 14.13 -6.32
C ARG A 636 -1.18 15.54 -5.77
N ASP A 637 -0.77 15.72 -4.51
CA ASP A 637 -1.02 16.93 -3.72
C ASP A 637 0.21 17.84 -3.64
N THR A 638 1.41 17.29 -3.88
CA THR A 638 2.67 18.03 -3.84
C THR A 638 3.57 17.65 -5.02
N PRO A 639 4.44 18.55 -5.49
CA PRO A 639 5.36 18.23 -6.58
C PRO A 639 6.49 17.28 -6.13
N ASN A 640 6.66 17.05 -4.82
CA ASN A 640 7.72 16.20 -4.29
C ASN A 640 7.36 14.71 -4.29
N GLU A 641 6.09 14.37 -4.49
CA GLU A 641 5.62 13.00 -4.62
C GLU A 641 5.94 12.42 -6.01
N ASP A 642 6.47 11.20 -6.02
CA ASP A 642 6.78 10.46 -7.26
C ASP A 642 5.63 9.58 -7.72
N THR A 643 4.44 10.16 -7.76
CA THR A 643 3.18 9.46 -8.01
C THR A 643 2.51 9.97 -9.28
N GLY A 644 1.61 9.20 -9.85
CA GLY A 644 0.96 9.49 -11.13
C GLY A 644 0.41 8.23 -11.77
N ILE A 645 -0.44 8.43 -12.77
CA ILE A 645 -1.06 7.36 -13.56
C ILE A 645 -0.45 7.38 -14.97
N SER A 646 0.22 6.30 -15.35
CA SER A 646 0.73 6.10 -16.71
C SER A 646 -0.07 5.01 -17.41
N ILE A 647 -0.71 5.37 -18.53
CA ILE A 647 -1.49 4.46 -19.36
C ILE A 647 -0.71 4.26 -20.67
N GLN A 648 -0.14 3.07 -20.85
CA GLN A 648 0.78 2.79 -21.96
C GLN A 648 0.25 1.66 -22.84
N ASN A 649 0.27 1.84 -24.16
CA ASN A 649 -0.13 0.82 -25.14
C ASN A 649 -1.50 0.20 -24.81
N CYS A 650 -2.45 1.04 -24.36
CA CYS A 650 -3.79 0.60 -23.98
C CYS A 650 -4.81 0.92 -25.08
N SER A 651 -5.99 0.29 -25.01
CA SER A 651 -7.13 0.63 -25.86
C SER A 651 -8.18 1.36 -25.03
N ILE A 652 -8.43 2.63 -25.35
CA ILE A 652 -9.45 3.47 -24.72
C ILE A 652 -10.73 3.36 -25.55
N LEU A 653 -11.72 2.65 -25.00
CA LEU A 653 -12.91 2.21 -25.71
C LEU A 653 -14.18 2.61 -24.95
N ALA A 654 -15.31 2.60 -25.65
CA ALA A 654 -16.63 2.71 -25.05
C ALA A 654 -17.35 1.36 -25.16
N THR A 655 -18.21 1.05 -24.18
CA THR A 655 -19.18 -0.04 -24.33
C THR A 655 -20.21 0.30 -25.42
N ASP A 656 -20.83 -0.72 -26.03
CA ASP A 656 -21.74 -0.54 -27.17
C ASP A 656 -22.89 0.45 -26.89
N ASP A 657 -23.41 0.46 -25.67
CA ASP A 657 -24.46 1.36 -25.20
C ASP A 657 -23.98 2.81 -25.04
N LEU A 658 -22.76 3.04 -24.56
CA LEU A 658 -22.14 4.37 -24.56
C LEU A 658 -21.84 4.82 -25.99
N TYR A 659 -21.24 3.95 -26.82
CA TYR A 659 -20.87 4.28 -28.20
C TYR A 659 -22.10 4.64 -29.03
N SER A 660 -23.22 3.95 -28.83
CA SER A 660 -24.49 4.30 -29.51
C SER A 660 -25.05 5.66 -29.09
N ASN A 661 -24.58 6.24 -27.98
CA ASN A 661 -25.09 7.47 -27.37
C ASN A 661 -24.03 8.55 -27.13
N PHE A 662 -22.78 8.39 -27.62
CA PHE A 662 -21.67 9.28 -27.24
C PHE A 662 -21.87 10.73 -27.70
N SER A 663 -22.71 10.97 -28.72
CA SER A 663 -23.10 12.33 -29.13
C SER A 663 -23.83 13.11 -28.02
N SER A 664 -24.42 12.40 -27.05
CA SER A 664 -25.16 12.98 -25.91
C SER A 664 -24.41 12.89 -24.57
N VAL A 665 -23.29 12.16 -24.52
CA VAL A 665 -22.51 11.91 -23.30
C VAL A 665 -21.07 12.34 -23.54
N LYS A 666 -20.63 13.38 -22.83
CA LYS A 666 -19.22 13.80 -22.85
C LYS A 666 -18.36 12.77 -22.13
N SER A 667 -17.18 12.50 -22.68
CA SER A 667 -16.22 11.54 -22.13
C SER A 667 -14.81 12.14 -22.16
N TYR A 668 -14.07 12.02 -21.06
CA TYR A 668 -12.77 12.68 -20.89
C TYR A 668 -11.70 11.71 -20.39
N LEU A 669 -10.45 11.95 -20.78
CA LEU A 669 -9.27 11.22 -20.34
C LEU A 669 -9.00 11.41 -18.83
N GLY A 670 -9.31 12.59 -18.28
CA GLY A 670 -9.11 12.83 -16.86
C GLY A 670 -9.54 14.20 -16.36
N ARG A 671 -9.53 14.34 -15.03
CA ARG A 671 -9.72 15.61 -14.30
C ARG A 671 -8.91 15.68 -13.01
N PRO A 672 -8.42 16.87 -12.59
CA PRO A 672 -7.45 16.98 -11.51
C PRO A 672 -8.11 16.91 -10.13
N TRP A 673 -8.10 15.73 -9.51
CA TRP A 673 -8.63 15.59 -8.14
C TRP A 673 -7.82 16.42 -7.14
N ARG A 674 -6.50 16.60 -7.38
CA ARG A 674 -5.65 17.51 -6.60
C ARG A 674 -4.74 18.37 -7.47
N VAL A 675 -4.19 19.42 -6.87
CA VAL A 675 -3.50 20.52 -7.56
C VAL A 675 -2.28 20.12 -8.39
N TYR A 676 -1.57 19.04 -8.03
CA TYR A 676 -0.43 18.55 -8.80
C TYR A 676 -0.76 17.28 -9.60
N SER A 677 -2.04 17.06 -9.92
CA SER A 677 -2.52 15.88 -10.66
C SER A 677 -1.60 15.51 -11.82
N ARG A 678 -1.25 14.22 -11.95
CA ARG A 678 -0.30 13.75 -12.97
C ARG A 678 -0.77 12.47 -13.64
N THR A 679 -1.16 12.59 -14.90
CA THR A 679 -1.63 11.47 -15.73
C THR A 679 -1.02 11.57 -17.12
N VAL A 680 -0.58 10.44 -17.69
CA VAL A 680 -0.12 10.38 -19.08
C VAL A 680 -0.74 9.22 -19.85
N PHE A 681 -1.00 9.44 -21.15
CA PHE A 681 -1.41 8.42 -22.11
C PHE A 681 -0.33 8.30 -23.18
N LEU A 682 0.27 7.12 -23.30
CA LEU A 682 1.43 6.82 -24.14
C LEU A 682 1.07 5.69 -25.11
N GLU A 683 1.35 5.87 -26.41
CA GLU A 683 1.21 4.84 -27.46
C GLU A 683 -0.14 4.11 -27.46
N SER A 684 -1.20 4.79 -27.04
CA SER A 684 -2.50 4.16 -26.80
C SER A 684 -3.48 4.45 -27.94
N TYR A 685 -4.36 3.49 -28.22
CA TYR A 685 -5.50 3.70 -29.11
C TYR A 685 -6.57 4.50 -28.36
N ILE A 686 -7.01 5.63 -28.92
CA ILE A 686 -8.09 6.46 -28.37
C ILE A 686 -9.22 6.54 -29.39
N ASP A 687 -10.39 6.03 -29.02
CA ASP A 687 -11.57 6.02 -29.88
C ASP A 687 -12.34 7.37 -29.86
N ASP A 688 -13.25 7.58 -30.81
CA ASP A 688 -13.83 8.90 -31.13
C ASP A 688 -14.89 9.42 -30.15
N PHE A 689 -15.26 8.61 -29.15
CA PHE A 689 -16.19 9.02 -28.10
C PHE A 689 -15.57 10.00 -27.09
N ILE A 690 -14.22 10.10 -27.04
CA ILE A 690 -13.51 11.07 -26.20
C ILE A 690 -13.71 12.47 -26.77
N ASP A 691 -14.09 13.42 -25.90
CA ASP A 691 -14.28 14.81 -26.28
C ASP A 691 -12.97 15.40 -26.82
N GLN A 692 -13.07 16.29 -27.81
CA GLN A 692 -11.91 16.91 -28.44
C GLN A 692 -11.05 17.73 -27.45
N THR A 693 -11.65 18.26 -26.37
CA THR A 693 -10.88 18.92 -25.29
C THR A 693 -9.96 17.94 -24.57
N GLY A 694 -10.27 16.64 -24.60
CA GLY A 694 -9.55 15.53 -23.97
C GLY A 694 -9.70 15.48 -22.45
N TRP A 695 -9.57 16.62 -21.79
CA TRP A 695 -9.52 16.76 -20.34
C TRP A 695 -10.62 17.71 -19.86
N THR A 696 -11.04 17.57 -18.60
CA THR A 696 -12.07 18.43 -17.99
C THR A 696 -11.67 18.92 -16.59
N GLU A 697 -12.19 20.09 -16.20
CA GLU A 697 -11.88 20.74 -14.93
C GLU A 697 -12.41 19.92 -13.74
N TRP A 698 -11.86 20.19 -12.55
CA TRP A 698 -12.48 19.73 -11.32
C TRP A 698 -13.74 20.57 -11.04
N SER A 699 -14.65 20.06 -10.21
CA SER A 699 -15.96 20.68 -9.95
C SER A 699 -15.91 22.11 -9.39
N ASP A 700 -14.78 22.53 -8.82
CA ASP A 700 -14.57 23.85 -8.22
C ASP A 700 -13.83 24.86 -9.15
N GLY A 701 -13.69 24.55 -10.44
CA GLY A 701 -13.07 25.43 -11.46
C GLY A 701 -11.57 25.16 -11.69
N ASP A 702 -10.78 26.22 -11.82
CA ASP A 702 -9.35 26.23 -12.24
C ASP A 702 -8.35 25.59 -11.24
N LEU A 703 -8.76 24.58 -10.47
CA LEU A 703 -7.89 23.92 -9.50
C LEU A 703 -6.75 23.17 -10.21
N GLY A 704 -5.52 23.65 -10.03
CA GLY A 704 -4.31 22.94 -10.46
C GLY A 704 -4.00 23.02 -11.95
N LEU A 705 -4.72 23.81 -12.75
CA LEU A 705 -4.54 23.83 -14.22
C LEU A 705 -3.14 24.29 -14.67
N ASP A 706 -2.45 25.06 -13.82
CA ASP A 706 -1.09 25.57 -14.03
C ASP A 706 0.01 24.66 -13.47
N THR A 707 -0.36 23.70 -12.62
CA THR A 707 0.55 22.91 -11.78
C THR A 707 0.43 21.40 -11.99
N LEU A 708 -0.69 20.93 -12.57
CA LEU A 708 -0.88 19.57 -13.04
C LEU A 708 0.09 19.23 -14.19
N TYR A 709 0.21 17.94 -14.48
CA TYR A 709 0.94 17.44 -15.63
C TYR A 709 0.10 16.38 -16.35
N TYR A 710 -0.58 16.79 -17.42
CA TYR A 710 -1.34 15.91 -18.31
C TYR A 710 -0.66 15.77 -19.64
N GLY A 711 -0.27 14.54 -19.97
CA GLY A 711 0.59 14.25 -21.10
C GLY A 711 -0.03 13.27 -22.09
N GLU A 712 0.12 13.55 -23.38
CA GLU A 712 -0.21 12.62 -24.47
C GLU A 712 1.03 12.40 -25.36
N TYR A 713 1.40 11.14 -25.61
CA TYR A 713 2.56 10.76 -26.43
C TYR A 713 2.19 9.66 -27.43
N ASP A 714 2.40 9.92 -28.71
CA ASP A 714 2.22 8.95 -29.82
C ASP A 714 0.92 8.12 -29.77
N ASN A 715 -0.16 8.73 -29.27
CA ASN A 715 -1.47 8.10 -29.26
C ASN A 715 -2.07 8.10 -30.67
N TYR A 716 -2.81 7.05 -31.00
CA TYR A 716 -3.41 6.86 -32.31
C TYR A 716 -4.90 6.54 -32.20
N GLY A 717 -5.62 6.55 -33.33
CA GLY A 717 -7.07 6.40 -33.35
C GLY A 717 -7.80 7.72 -33.54
N PRO A 718 -9.12 7.69 -33.75
CA PRO A 718 -9.88 8.87 -34.14
C PRO A 718 -10.07 9.89 -33.00
N GLY A 719 -9.94 9.50 -31.73
CA GLY A 719 -9.98 10.40 -30.57
C GLY A 719 -8.62 10.97 -30.15
N SER A 720 -7.52 10.61 -30.83
CA SER A 720 -6.17 11.00 -30.42
C SER A 720 -5.68 12.35 -30.95
N ASP A 721 -6.49 13.07 -31.76
CA ASP A 721 -6.10 14.39 -32.27
C ASP A 721 -5.95 15.40 -31.15
N THR A 722 -4.76 16.00 -31.05
CA THR A 722 -4.42 16.98 -30.01
C THR A 722 -4.74 18.42 -30.41
N GLY A 723 -5.21 18.68 -31.64
CA GLY A 723 -5.39 20.03 -32.20
C GLY A 723 -6.40 20.91 -31.46
N ASN A 724 -7.38 20.32 -30.77
CA ASN A 724 -8.47 21.02 -30.07
C ASN A 724 -8.48 20.73 -28.55
N ARG A 725 -7.37 20.23 -28.01
CA ARG A 725 -7.22 19.97 -26.57
C ARG A 725 -7.29 21.26 -25.78
N VAL A 726 -7.52 21.14 -24.47
CA VAL A 726 -7.47 22.25 -23.51
C VAL A 726 -6.16 23.05 -23.62
N THR A 727 -6.22 24.34 -23.32
CA THR A 727 -5.07 25.28 -23.40
C THR A 727 -4.36 25.48 -22.05
N TRP A 728 -4.54 24.55 -21.12
CA TRP A 728 -4.01 24.66 -19.76
C TRP A 728 -2.47 24.60 -19.76
N PRO A 729 -1.77 25.39 -18.93
CA PRO A 729 -0.31 25.34 -18.86
C PRO A 729 0.24 23.96 -18.46
N GLY A 730 -0.50 23.18 -17.66
CA GLY A 730 -0.13 21.83 -17.26
C GLY A 730 -0.45 20.73 -18.29
N TYR A 731 -1.09 21.05 -19.42
CA TYR A 731 -1.31 20.10 -20.51
C TYR A 731 -0.12 20.11 -21.49
N HIS A 732 0.32 18.92 -21.90
CA HIS A 732 1.51 18.72 -22.71
C HIS A 732 1.28 17.67 -23.80
N VAL A 733 1.55 18.05 -25.04
CA VAL A 733 1.91 17.07 -26.08
C VAL A 733 3.38 16.73 -25.85
N MET A 734 3.66 15.48 -25.49
CA MET A 734 4.95 15.08 -24.95
C MET A 734 5.96 14.74 -26.06
N GLU A 735 7.24 14.91 -25.74
CA GLU A 735 8.35 14.38 -26.55
C GLU A 735 8.86 13.06 -25.94
N TYR A 736 9.72 12.34 -26.69
CA TYR A 736 10.23 11.02 -26.29
C TYR A 736 10.88 11.01 -24.89
N ASP A 737 11.75 11.99 -24.59
CA ASP A 737 12.47 12.02 -23.31
C ASP A 737 11.53 12.28 -22.12
N ASP A 738 10.44 13.03 -22.33
CA ASP A 738 9.41 13.23 -21.31
C ASP A 738 8.62 11.94 -21.10
N ALA A 739 8.18 11.29 -22.19
CA ALA A 739 7.41 10.05 -22.18
C ALA A 739 8.18 8.90 -21.53
N TYR A 740 9.48 8.80 -21.80
CA TYR A 740 10.34 7.76 -21.26
C TYR A 740 10.35 7.73 -19.72
N ASN A 741 10.21 8.88 -19.05
CA ASN A 741 10.15 8.96 -17.58
C ASN A 741 8.90 8.30 -16.97
N PHE A 742 7.88 8.02 -17.78
CA PHE A 742 6.62 7.40 -17.36
C PHE A 742 6.51 5.93 -17.77
N THR A 743 7.60 5.35 -18.26
CA THR A 743 7.68 3.92 -18.62
C THR A 743 7.84 3.04 -17.40
N VAL A 744 7.64 1.73 -17.57
CA VAL A 744 7.79 0.73 -16.49
C VAL A 744 9.19 0.78 -15.85
N SER A 745 10.24 0.92 -16.65
CA SER A 745 11.62 0.93 -16.15
C SER A 745 11.93 2.13 -15.27
N GLU A 746 11.50 3.33 -15.68
CA GLU A 746 11.86 4.57 -14.98
C GLU A 746 10.86 4.91 -13.87
N PHE A 747 9.55 4.81 -14.15
CA PHE A 747 8.52 5.34 -13.27
C PHE A 747 8.28 4.47 -12.04
N ILE A 748 8.31 3.15 -12.22
CA ILE A 748 8.04 2.16 -11.16
C ILE A 748 9.21 1.20 -10.93
N THR A 749 10.39 1.50 -11.47
CA THR A 749 11.61 0.69 -11.31
C THR A 749 11.39 -0.78 -11.65
N GLY A 750 10.68 -1.05 -12.76
CA GLY A 750 10.08 -2.35 -13.05
C GLY A 750 11.05 -3.53 -13.02
N GLU A 751 12.25 -3.38 -13.55
CA GLU A 751 13.28 -4.44 -13.55
C GLU A 751 13.67 -4.91 -12.15
N GLU A 752 13.50 -4.08 -11.12
CA GLU A 752 13.89 -4.44 -9.75
C GLU A 752 12.93 -5.46 -9.12
N TRP A 753 11.71 -5.58 -9.63
CA TRP A 753 10.67 -6.40 -9.00
C TRP A 753 9.74 -7.13 -9.97
N LEU A 754 9.43 -6.63 -11.16
CA LEU A 754 8.54 -7.31 -12.11
C LEU A 754 9.14 -8.58 -12.71
N ASP A 755 10.46 -8.65 -12.88
CA ASP A 755 11.15 -9.89 -13.29
C ASP A 755 10.86 -11.08 -12.35
N SER A 756 10.47 -10.79 -11.11
CA SER A 756 10.12 -11.76 -10.08
C SER A 756 8.65 -12.16 -10.00
N THR A 757 7.78 -11.49 -10.75
CA THR A 757 6.35 -11.84 -10.81
C THR A 757 6.08 -12.88 -11.89
N ALA A 758 7.01 -13.03 -12.84
CA ALA A 758 6.84 -13.80 -14.07
C ALA A 758 5.73 -13.26 -14.99
N PHE A 759 5.13 -12.11 -14.67
CA PHE A 759 4.22 -11.41 -15.55
C PHE A 759 5.00 -10.72 -16.66
N PRO A 760 4.48 -10.71 -17.90
CA PRO A 760 5.13 -9.96 -18.97
C PRO A 760 5.08 -8.46 -18.66
N TYR A 761 6.06 -7.71 -19.14
CA TYR A 761 6.03 -6.24 -19.14
C TYR A 761 6.96 -5.73 -20.25
N ASP A 762 6.65 -4.57 -20.79
CA ASP A 762 7.53 -3.83 -21.70
C ASP A 762 8.15 -2.67 -20.90
N GLY A 763 9.48 -2.62 -20.84
CA GLY A 763 10.20 -1.71 -19.94
C GLY A 763 10.14 -0.24 -20.37
N GLY A 764 10.18 0.02 -21.68
CA GLY A 764 10.22 1.36 -22.27
C GLY A 764 9.04 1.64 -23.20
N ILE A 765 9.18 2.71 -23.99
CA ILE A 765 8.40 3.02 -25.19
C ILE A 765 8.83 2.08 -26.32
#